data_AF-A0A1Q5IY45-F1
#
_entry.id   AF-A0A1Q5IY45-F1
#
_cell.length_a   1.000
_cell.length_b   1.000
_cell.length_c   1.000
_cell.angle_alpha   90.00
_cell.angle_beta   90.00
_cell.angle_gamma   90.00
#
_symmetry.space_group_name_H-M   'P 1'
#
loop_
_entity.id
_entity.type
_entity.pdbx_description
1 polymer ?
#
loop_
_entity_poly.entity_id
_entity_poly.type
_entity_poly.pdbx_seq_one_letter_code
_entity_poly.pdbx_strand_id
1 'polypeptide(L)'
;MSANSFDARSTLRVGDESYEIFKLDKVEGSARLPYSLKVLLENLLRTEDGANITADHIRALGNWDSQAQPSQEIQFTPARVIMQDFTGVPCVVDLATMREAVAALGGDPAKINPLSPAEMVIDHSVIADKFGTNSAFAENVELEYGRNKERYQFLRWGQTAFDDFKVVPPGTGIVHQVNIEHLARTVMVRNGQAYPDTLVGTDSHTTMVNGLGVLGWGVGGIEAEAAMLGQPVSMLIPRVVGFKLTGELPAGTTATDLVLTITEMLRKHGVVGKFVEFYGEGVAATSLANRATIGNMSPEFGSTAAVFPIDGETLNYLKLTGRSAQQVALVEAYAKEQGLWLDPAAEPDFSEKLELDLSTVVPSIAGPKRPQDRIVLANAAAQFAQDVRNYVSTDDEAGKESFPASDAPAVSNGVPSNPVEVTAPDGTTYTIDHGAVTVAAITSCTNTSNPYVMVAAALVAKKATEKGLTRKPWVKTTLAPGSKVVTDYFDKAGLTPYLDKVGFNLVGYGCTTCIGNSGPLPEEVSKAVNEHDLAVTSVLSGNRNFEGRINPDVKMNYLASPPLVVAYALAGSMKVDITKDALGVDQDGKPVYLADIWPTEAEVNDVVANAIGEDMFNKSYQDVFAGDAQWQALSIPTGNTFEWDAESTYVRKPPYFEGMTMETTPVTDITGARVLAKLGDSVTTDHISPAGAIKADTPAGKYLTEHGVERRDFNSYGSRRGNHEVMIRGTFANIRLRNQIAPGTEGGFTRDFTVEGAPVSFIYDASQNYQAAGTPLVILGGKEYGSGSSRDWAAKGTALLGVKAVITESYERIHRSNLIGMGVLPLQFPAGQSADSLGLTGEETFSIAGVTELNEGTTPSTVKVTTDTGVEFDAVVRIDTPGEADYYRNGGIMQYVLRNLIRG
;
A
#
# COMPACT_ATOMS: atom_id res chain seq x y z
N MET A 1 18.17 -16.86 23.79
CA MET A 1 18.46 -18.15 23.12
C MET A 1 17.21 -19.01 23.25
N SER A 2 16.81 -19.73 22.19
CA SER A 2 15.61 -20.58 22.22
C SER A 2 15.65 -21.61 23.33
N ALA A 3 14.53 -21.82 24.02
CA ALA A 3 14.35 -22.87 25.01
C ALA A 3 14.44 -24.29 24.40
N ASN A 4 14.19 -24.43 23.10
CA ASN A 4 14.33 -25.67 22.33
C ASN A 4 13.54 -26.86 22.94
N SER A 5 12.30 -26.62 23.35
CA SER A 5 11.47 -27.61 24.05
C SER A 5 11.17 -28.89 23.25
N PHE A 6 11.41 -28.88 21.94
CA PHE A 6 11.15 -29.98 21.00
C PHE A 6 12.42 -30.70 20.53
N ASP A 7 13.60 -30.34 21.04
CA ASP A 7 14.90 -30.86 20.55
C ASP A 7 15.05 -30.69 19.02
N ALA A 8 14.65 -29.51 18.54
CA ALA A 8 14.61 -29.13 17.12
C ALA A 8 15.94 -28.60 16.60
N ARG A 9 16.83 -28.14 17.48
CA ARG A 9 18.16 -27.64 17.12
C ARG A 9 18.99 -28.70 16.40
N SER A 10 19.47 -28.38 15.21
CA SER A 10 20.31 -29.24 14.38
C SER A 10 21.35 -28.41 13.61
N THR A 11 22.29 -29.09 12.94
CA THR A 11 23.25 -28.46 12.04
C THR A 11 22.93 -28.82 10.59
N LEU A 12 22.80 -27.81 9.73
CA LEU A 12 22.74 -27.96 8.28
C LEU A 12 24.11 -27.60 7.69
N ARG A 13 24.69 -28.50 6.89
CA ARG A 13 25.96 -28.26 6.19
C ARG A 13 25.71 -27.98 4.72
N VAL A 14 26.23 -26.87 4.22
CA VAL A 14 26.12 -26.46 2.80
C VAL A 14 27.52 -26.09 2.31
N GLY A 15 28.11 -26.98 1.51
CA GLY A 15 29.53 -26.89 1.17
C GLY A 15 30.42 -26.99 2.41
N ASP A 16 31.25 -25.98 2.61
CA ASP A 16 32.17 -25.88 3.75
C ASP A 16 31.57 -25.12 4.95
N GLU A 17 30.42 -24.47 4.78
CA GLU A 17 29.74 -23.74 5.85
C GLU A 17 28.75 -24.64 6.60
N SER A 18 28.55 -24.34 7.88
CA SER A 18 27.60 -25.02 8.76
C SER A 18 26.74 -23.99 9.46
N TYR A 19 25.43 -24.23 9.46
CA TYR A 19 24.44 -23.35 10.06
C TYR A 19 23.63 -24.12 11.10
N GLU A 20 23.36 -23.48 12.22
CA GLU A 20 22.34 -23.96 13.16
C GLU A 20 20.95 -23.74 12.56
N ILE A 21 20.10 -24.76 12.61
CA ILE A 21 18.70 -24.72 12.16
C ILE A 21 17.79 -25.31 13.23
N PHE A 22 16.50 -24.98 13.17
CA PHE A 22 15.45 -25.60 13.99
C PHE A 22 14.55 -26.45 13.09
N LYS A 23 14.62 -27.77 13.22
CA LYS A 23 13.94 -28.72 12.33
C LYS A 23 12.44 -28.77 12.58
N LEU A 24 11.66 -28.58 11.53
CA LEU A 24 10.19 -28.68 11.58
C LEU A 24 9.69 -30.11 11.80
N ASP A 25 10.45 -31.12 11.37
CA ASP A 25 10.08 -32.55 11.51
C ASP A 25 9.99 -33.05 12.96
N LYS A 26 10.47 -32.25 13.92
CA LYS A 26 10.37 -32.53 15.36
C LYS A 26 9.02 -32.19 15.98
N VAL A 27 8.20 -31.41 15.29
CA VAL A 27 6.86 -31.05 15.76
C VAL A 27 5.85 -31.96 15.06
N GLU A 28 5.08 -32.71 15.85
CA GLU A 28 4.01 -33.56 15.33
C GLU A 28 3.01 -32.73 14.51
N GLY A 29 2.59 -33.27 13.35
CA GLY A 29 1.67 -32.60 12.44
C GLY A 29 2.31 -31.56 11.52
N SER A 30 3.61 -31.28 11.59
CA SER A 30 4.24 -30.26 10.71
C SER A 30 4.18 -30.57 9.21
N ALA A 31 4.19 -31.86 8.83
CA ALA A 31 4.23 -32.28 7.43
C ALA A 31 2.99 -31.89 6.61
N ARG A 32 1.80 -31.88 7.24
CA ARG A 32 0.52 -31.55 6.58
C ARG A 32 0.26 -30.04 6.45
N LEU A 33 1.03 -29.23 7.18
CA LEU A 33 0.82 -27.79 7.22
C LEU A 33 1.10 -27.15 5.85
N PRO A 34 0.31 -26.12 5.47
CA PRO A 34 0.67 -25.21 4.39
C PRO A 34 2.07 -24.61 4.58
N TYR A 35 2.74 -24.26 3.48
CA TYR A 35 4.06 -23.61 3.45
C TYR A 35 4.12 -22.41 4.39
N SER A 36 3.11 -21.55 4.32
CA SER A 36 3.01 -20.35 5.16
C SER A 36 2.98 -20.65 6.66
N LEU A 37 2.27 -21.70 7.08
CA LEU A 37 2.23 -22.12 8.49
C LEU A 37 3.52 -22.84 8.92
N LYS A 38 4.21 -23.53 8.01
CA LYS A 38 5.57 -24.07 8.27
C LYS A 38 6.58 -22.95 8.55
N VAL A 39 6.49 -21.83 7.83
CA VAL A 39 7.33 -20.65 8.10
C VAL A 39 7.03 -20.05 9.47
N LEU A 40 5.74 -19.96 9.86
CA LEU A 40 5.38 -19.53 11.23
C LEU A 40 5.85 -20.51 12.29
N LEU A 41 5.77 -21.82 12.03
CA LEU A 41 6.23 -22.86 12.96
C LEU A 41 7.75 -22.79 13.19
N GLU A 42 8.54 -22.57 12.13
CA GLU A 42 9.98 -22.33 12.24
C GLU A 42 10.25 -21.13 13.13
N ASN A 43 9.50 -20.05 12.90
CA ASN A 43 9.65 -18.81 13.64
C ASN A 43 9.52 -19.08 15.14
N LEU A 44 8.41 -19.70 15.56
CA LEU A 44 8.15 -19.99 16.98
C LEU A 44 9.19 -20.93 17.60
N LEU A 45 9.64 -21.96 16.87
CA LEU A 45 10.68 -22.87 17.36
C LEU A 45 12.00 -22.13 17.65
N ARG A 46 12.41 -21.26 16.73
CA ARG A 46 13.67 -20.52 16.84
C ARG A 46 13.59 -19.40 17.87
N THR A 47 12.41 -18.82 18.10
CA THR A 47 12.23 -17.67 19.00
C THR A 47 11.55 -18.00 20.33
N GLU A 48 11.37 -19.29 20.66
CA GLU A 48 10.85 -19.75 21.95
C GLU A 48 11.59 -19.14 23.15
N ASP A 49 10.90 -18.30 23.93
CA ASP A 49 11.44 -17.59 25.09
C ASP A 49 10.82 -18.05 26.42
N GLY A 50 9.78 -18.89 26.38
CA GLY A 50 9.06 -19.39 27.55
C GLY A 50 8.09 -18.39 28.18
N ALA A 51 7.94 -17.20 27.61
CA ALA A 51 7.05 -16.14 28.06
C ALA A 51 6.11 -15.69 26.94
N ASN A 52 6.61 -14.96 25.95
CA ASN A 52 5.82 -14.53 24.78
C ASN A 52 5.59 -15.70 23.81
N ILE A 53 6.58 -16.59 23.68
CA ILE A 53 6.55 -17.76 22.81
C ILE A 53 6.83 -19.00 23.65
N THR A 54 5.80 -19.81 23.82
CA THR A 54 5.82 -21.00 24.67
C THR A 54 5.75 -22.27 23.84
N ALA A 55 6.08 -23.41 24.46
CA ALA A 55 5.89 -24.72 23.85
C ALA A 55 4.43 -24.97 23.41
N ASP A 56 3.45 -24.38 24.09
CA ASP A 56 2.03 -24.54 23.74
C ASP A 56 1.67 -23.79 22.46
N HIS A 57 2.24 -22.60 22.22
CA HIS A 57 2.09 -21.90 20.93
C HIS A 57 2.63 -22.75 19.77
N ILE A 58 3.76 -23.43 19.97
CA ILE A 58 4.36 -24.32 18.98
C ILE A 58 3.49 -25.56 18.74
N ARG A 59 2.98 -26.20 19.81
CA ARG A 59 2.03 -27.33 19.69
C ARG A 59 0.76 -26.93 18.97
N ALA A 60 0.25 -25.72 19.21
CA ALA A 60 -0.96 -25.26 18.58
C ALA A 60 -0.83 -25.14 17.04
N LEU A 61 0.32 -24.72 16.53
CA LEU A 61 0.59 -24.75 15.09
C LEU A 61 0.69 -26.18 14.55
N GLY A 62 1.40 -27.09 15.22
CA GLY A 62 1.46 -28.50 14.81
C GLY A 62 0.08 -29.18 14.77
N ASN A 63 -0.77 -28.84 15.73
CA ASN A 63 -2.14 -29.34 15.85
C ASN A 63 -3.19 -28.47 15.16
N TRP A 64 -2.79 -27.53 14.30
CA TRP A 64 -3.71 -26.59 13.65
C TRP A 64 -4.84 -27.30 12.87
N ASP A 65 -6.08 -26.98 13.19
CA ASP A 65 -7.26 -27.53 12.51
C ASP A 65 -7.71 -26.57 11.39
N SER A 66 -7.67 -27.04 10.14
CA SER A 66 -8.03 -26.25 8.97
C SER A 66 -9.51 -25.85 8.94
N GLN A 67 -10.38 -26.58 9.65
CA GLN A 67 -11.82 -26.35 9.73
C GLN A 67 -12.21 -25.40 10.87
N ALA A 68 -11.31 -25.16 11.84
CA ALA A 68 -11.57 -24.29 12.97
C ALA A 68 -11.53 -22.81 12.58
N GLN A 69 -12.25 -21.99 13.34
CA GLN A 69 -12.09 -20.53 13.28
C GLN A 69 -10.86 -20.10 14.09
N PRO A 70 -10.12 -19.05 13.66
CA PRO A 70 -8.99 -18.53 14.40
C PRO A 70 -9.39 -18.15 15.82
N SER A 71 -8.66 -18.68 16.79
CA SER A 71 -8.90 -18.45 18.22
C SER A 71 -7.61 -18.48 19.03
N GLN A 72 -6.58 -19.16 18.53
CA GLN A 72 -5.27 -19.21 19.17
C GLN A 72 -4.39 -18.04 18.72
N GLU A 73 -3.90 -17.25 19.69
CA GLU A 73 -2.85 -16.25 19.50
C GLU A 73 -1.47 -16.92 19.40
N ILE A 74 -0.61 -16.36 18.55
CA ILE A 74 0.83 -16.60 18.47
C ILE A 74 1.58 -15.27 18.39
N GLN A 75 2.87 -15.31 18.72
CA GLN A 75 3.78 -14.16 18.69
C GLN A 75 4.81 -14.36 17.58
N PHE A 76 4.70 -13.58 16.51
CA PHE A 76 5.55 -13.69 15.32
C PHE A 76 6.70 -12.68 15.37
N THR A 77 7.94 -13.15 15.32
CA THR A 77 9.13 -12.28 15.31
C THR A 77 9.68 -12.17 13.89
N PRO A 78 9.42 -11.06 13.15
CA PRO A 78 9.92 -10.92 11.78
C PRO A 78 11.44 -10.91 11.73
N ALA A 79 12.02 -11.47 10.66
CA ALA A 79 13.46 -11.50 10.47
C ALA A 79 14.06 -10.11 10.18
N ARG A 80 13.27 -9.22 9.56
CA ARG A 80 13.64 -7.84 9.23
C ARG A 80 12.39 -6.97 9.04
N VAL A 81 12.62 -5.66 8.95
CA VAL A 81 11.59 -4.65 8.68
C VAL A 81 11.97 -3.85 7.44
N ILE A 82 11.01 -3.59 6.55
CA ILE A 82 11.21 -2.73 5.38
C ILE A 82 10.32 -1.48 5.43
N MET A 83 10.85 -0.35 4.99
CA MET A 83 10.16 0.94 5.01
C MET A 83 10.35 1.71 3.71
N GLN A 84 9.45 2.66 3.48
CA GLN A 84 9.56 3.70 2.45
C GLN A 84 9.45 5.08 3.08
N ASP A 85 9.94 6.14 2.44
CA ASP A 85 10.17 7.45 3.06
C ASP A 85 8.93 8.19 3.61
N PHE A 86 7.73 8.04 3.04
CA PHE A 86 6.50 8.61 3.61
C PHE A 86 6.14 8.01 4.96
N THR A 87 6.37 6.72 5.18
CA THR A 87 6.15 6.05 6.49
C THR A 87 7.40 5.94 7.33
N GLY A 88 8.55 6.09 6.68
CA GLY A 88 9.85 6.00 7.29
C GLY A 88 10.24 7.24 8.08
N VAL A 89 9.94 8.43 7.53
CA VAL A 89 10.13 9.68 8.26
C VAL A 89 9.39 9.69 9.61
N PRO A 90 8.06 9.44 9.69
CA PRO A 90 7.38 9.40 10.98
C PRO A 90 7.94 8.31 11.91
N CYS A 91 8.38 7.18 11.36
CA CYS A 91 8.99 6.12 12.15
C CYS A 91 10.31 6.55 12.82
N VAL A 92 11.19 7.22 12.07
CA VAL A 92 12.45 7.76 12.62
C VAL A 92 12.15 8.90 13.61
N VAL A 93 11.09 9.70 13.39
CA VAL A 93 10.59 10.69 14.36
C VAL A 93 10.16 10.03 15.66
N ASP A 94 9.43 8.92 15.57
CA ASP A 94 8.96 8.20 16.74
C ASP A 94 10.13 7.60 17.53
N LEU A 95 11.08 6.93 16.86
CA LEU A 95 12.30 6.43 17.51
C LEU A 95 13.11 7.55 18.18
N ALA A 96 13.26 8.71 17.53
CA ALA A 96 13.93 9.87 18.12
C ALA A 96 13.19 10.38 19.37
N THR A 97 11.87 10.43 19.33
CA THR A 97 11.03 10.87 20.46
C THR A 97 11.04 9.85 21.59
N MET A 98 11.07 8.55 21.26
CA MET A 98 11.19 7.46 22.23
C MET A 98 12.51 7.54 23.00
N ARG A 99 13.63 7.89 22.35
CA ARG A 99 14.92 8.12 23.02
C ARG A 99 14.82 9.18 24.11
N GLU A 100 14.14 10.29 23.82
CA GLU A 100 13.92 11.35 24.81
C GLU A 100 12.97 10.92 25.92
N ALA A 101 11.90 10.18 25.60
CA ALA A 101 10.97 9.67 26.60
C ALA A 101 11.64 8.68 27.56
N VAL A 102 12.48 7.77 27.04
CA VAL A 102 13.29 6.86 27.86
C VAL A 102 14.25 7.63 28.75
N ALA A 103 14.92 8.66 28.22
CA ALA A 103 15.79 9.53 29.02
C ALA A 103 15.02 10.21 30.17
N ALA A 104 13.84 10.76 29.87
CA ALA A 104 12.99 11.45 30.84
C ALA A 104 12.47 10.50 31.95
N LEU A 105 12.25 9.22 31.61
CA LEU A 105 11.88 8.16 32.56
C LEU A 105 13.08 7.55 33.30
N GLY A 106 14.30 8.03 33.05
CA GLY A 106 15.53 7.58 33.72
C GLY A 106 16.16 6.31 33.14
N GLY A 107 15.75 5.87 31.95
CA GLY A 107 16.36 4.76 31.22
C GLY A 107 17.51 5.18 30.30
N ASP A 108 18.14 4.20 29.64
CA ASP A 108 19.21 4.43 28.66
C ASP A 108 18.63 4.61 27.24
N PRO A 109 18.77 5.79 26.62
CA PRO A 109 18.29 6.05 25.25
C PRO A 109 18.92 5.16 24.19
N ALA A 110 20.13 4.63 24.42
CA ALA A 110 20.81 3.77 23.46
C ALA A 110 20.10 2.41 23.28
N LYS A 111 19.24 2.01 24.23
CA LYS A 111 18.37 0.83 24.09
C LYS A 111 17.30 1.00 23.01
N ILE A 112 16.98 2.23 22.60
CA ILE A 112 16.11 2.50 21.45
C ILE A 112 16.95 2.41 20.19
N ASN A 113 17.02 1.19 19.64
CA ASN A 113 17.76 0.83 18.45
C ASN A 113 17.10 -0.40 17.81
N PRO A 114 17.01 -0.50 16.46
CA PRO A 114 16.54 -1.71 15.83
C PRO A 114 17.36 -2.94 16.25
N LEU A 115 16.67 -4.01 16.67
CA LEU A 115 17.25 -5.31 17.04
C LEU A 115 17.26 -6.30 15.87
N SER A 116 16.60 -5.94 14.77
CA SER A 116 16.58 -6.66 13.50
C SER A 116 16.88 -5.69 12.35
N PRO A 117 17.43 -6.17 11.22
CA PRO A 117 17.69 -5.32 10.07
C PRO A 117 16.47 -4.49 9.69
N ALA A 118 16.65 -3.18 9.62
CA ALA A 118 15.64 -2.20 9.26
C ALA A 118 16.10 -1.44 8.02
N GLU A 119 15.39 -1.63 6.90
CA GLU A 119 15.83 -1.16 5.59
C GLU A 119 14.80 -0.21 5.02
N MET A 120 15.20 1.02 4.69
CA MET A 120 14.33 2.03 4.11
C MET A 120 14.72 2.34 2.68
N VAL A 121 13.75 2.53 1.80
CA VAL A 121 13.97 3.00 0.42
C VAL A 121 13.26 4.33 0.20
N ILE A 122 13.97 5.32 -0.34
CA ILE A 122 13.38 6.63 -0.66
C ILE A 122 12.84 6.60 -2.09
N ASP A 123 11.52 6.51 -2.24
CA ASP A 123 10.84 6.30 -3.52
C ASP A 123 9.48 7.00 -3.65
N HIS A 124 8.95 7.60 -2.57
CA HIS A 124 7.67 8.33 -2.55
C HIS A 124 7.83 9.85 -2.69
N SER A 125 9.05 10.34 -2.81
CA SER A 125 9.39 11.77 -2.84
C SER A 125 9.38 12.39 -4.25
N VAL A 126 9.73 11.62 -5.28
CA VAL A 126 9.76 12.11 -6.66
C VAL A 126 8.34 12.31 -7.20
N ILE A 127 8.13 13.45 -7.87
CA ILE A 127 6.88 13.83 -8.54
C ILE A 127 7.17 13.99 -10.02
N ALA A 128 6.27 13.51 -10.87
CA ALA A 128 6.38 13.68 -12.33
C ALA A 128 5.94 15.09 -12.76
N ASP A 129 6.62 16.14 -12.29
CA ASP A 129 6.33 17.53 -12.65
C ASP A 129 6.57 17.79 -14.14
N LYS A 130 7.71 17.30 -14.63
CA LYS A 130 8.14 17.33 -16.03
C LYS A 130 7.97 15.94 -16.64
N PHE A 131 7.60 15.90 -17.92
CA PHE A 131 7.30 14.67 -18.63
C PHE A 131 7.45 14.86 -20.14
N GLY A 132 7.56 13.76 -20.89
CA GLY A 132 7.58 13.77 -22.35
C GLY A 132 8.78 14.46 -23.00
N THR A 133 9.87 14.69 -22.25
CA THR A 133 11.12 15.28 -22.73
C THR A 133 12.32 14.52 -22.17
N ASN A 134 13.47 14.60 -22.87
CA ASN A 134 14.73 13.99 -22.42
C ASN A 134 15.29 14.62 -21.14
N SER A 135 14.88 15.85 -20.80
CA SER A 135 15.32 16.57 -19.59
C SER A 135 14.45 16.27 -18.36
N ALA A 136 13.29 15.62 -18.55
CA ALA A 136 12.29 15.42 -17.50
C ALA A 136 12.86 14.75 -16.25
N PHE A 137 13.66 13.69 -16.40
CA PHE A 137 14.31 13.02 -15.27
C PHE A 137 15.17 13.97 -14.43
N ALA A 138 16.07 14.72 -15.07
CA ALA A 138 16.99 15.61 -14.37
C ALA A 138 16.25 16.76 -13.66
N GLU A 139 15.26 17.36 -14.33
CA GLU A 139 14.44 18.43 -13.75
C GLU A 139 13.60 17.94 -12.56
N ASN A 140 13.01 16.74 -12.65
CA ASN A 140 12.23 16.18 -11.55
C ASN A 140 13.11 15.84 -10.33
N VAL A 141 14.32 15.31 -10.55
CA VAL A 141 15.28 15.04 -9.47
C VAL A 141 15.73 16.35 -8.79
N GLU A 142 15.99 17.40 -9.56
CA GLU A 142 16.33 18.72 -9.00
C GLU A 142 15.20 19.28 -8.12
N LEU A 143 13.96 19.22 -8.61
CA LEU A 143 12.76 19.61 -7.84
C LEU A 143 12.57 18.76 -6.59
N GLU A 144 12.81 17.45 -6.68
CA GLU A 144 12.72 16.51 -5.56
C GLU A 144 13.71 16.88 -4.45
N TYR A 145 14.98 17.10 -4.76
CA TYR A 145 16.00 17.51 -3.77
C TYR A 145 15.68 18.88 -3.16
N GLY A 146 15.22 19.84 -3.97
CA GLY A 146 14.79 21.15 -3.49
C GLY A 146 13.65 21.07 -2.47
N ARG A 147 12.65 20.22 -2.73
CA ARG A 147 11.46 20.07 -1.88
C ARG A 147 11.70 19.21 -0.62
N ASN A 148 12.64 18.26 -0.66
CA ASN A 148 12.78 17.23 0.37
C ASN A 148 14.10 17.31 1.16
N LYS A 149 14.89 18.36 0.98
CA LYS A 149 16.20 18.54 1.64
C LYS A 149 16.18 18.20 3.13
N GLU A 150 15.26 18.79 3.89
CA GLU A 150 15.17 18.59 5.34
C GLU A 150 14.83 17.14 5.71
N ARG A 151 13.89 16.52 5.00
CA ARG A 151 13.52 15.10 5.19
C ARG A 151 14.71 14.19 4.91
N TYR A 152 15.50 14.48 3.88
CA TYR A 152 16.67 13.68 3.52
C TYR A 152 17.80 13.86 4.54
N GLN A 153 18.02 15.07 5.04
CA GLN A 153 18.96 15.31 6.15
C GLN A 153 18.54 14.51 7.39
N PHE A 154 17.25 14.49 7.71
CA PHE A 154 16.71 13.73 8.82
C PHE A 154 16.90 12.22 8.66
N LEU A 155 16.56 11.65 7.50
CA LEU A 155 16.74 10.22 7.23
C LEU A 155 18.22 9.81 7.22
N ARG A 156 19.09 10.66 6.66
CA ARG A 156 20.54 10.42 6.66
C ARG A 156 21.13 10.50 8.06
N TRP A 157 20.64 11.41 8.92
CA TRP A 157 20.97 11.39 10.35
C TRP A 157 20.54 10.07 10.98
N GLY A 158 19.31 9.61 10.73
CA GLY A 158 18.79 8.33 11.22
C GLY A 158 19.71 7.16 10.88
N GLN A 159 20.20 7.08 9.63
CA GLN A 159 21.17 6.05 9.21
C GLN A 159 22.47 6.04 10.03
N THR A 160 22.88 7.19 10.57
CA THR A 160 24.08 7.27 11.43
C THR A 160 23.79 7.10 12.91
N ALA A 161 22.52 7.25 13.32
CA ALA A 161 22.11 7.26 14.72
C ALA A 161 21.62 5.88 15.23
N PHE A 162 21.35 4.93 14.32
CA PHE A 162 20.82 3.60 14.60
C PHE A 162 21.67 2.53 13.88
N ASP A 163 22.07 1.47 14.59
CA ASP A 163 23.12 0.53 14.09
C ASP A 163 22.62 -0.38 12.97
N ASP A 164 21.41 -0.93 13.11
CA ASP A 164 20.80 -1.88 12.16
C ASP A 164 19.86 -1.19 11.15
N PHE A 165 19.96 0.14 11.00
CA PHE A 165 19.12 0.93 10.10
C PHE A 165 19.88 1.38 8.85
N LYS A 166 19.38 1.00 7.67
CA LYS A 166 19.98 1.36 6.36
C LYS A 166 18.99 2.11 5.49
N VAL A 167 19.47 3.12 4.77
CA VAL A 167 18.67 3.89 3.81
C VAL A 167 19.23 3.68 2.41
N VAL A 168 18.37 3.23 1.49
CA VAL A 168 18.60 3.27 0.05
C VAL A 168 18.21 4.68 -0.43
N PRO A 169 19.17 5.47 -0.94
CA PRO A 169 18.95 6.88 -1.27
C PRO A 169 17.99 7.10 -2.48
N PRO A 170 17.54 8.34 -2.69
CA PRO A 170 16.62 8.69 -3.78
C PRO A 170 17.19 8.31 -5.16
N GLY A 171 16.30 8.04 -6.11
CA GLY A 171 16.70 7.75 -7.51
C GLY A 171 17.34 6.38 -7.72
N THR A 172 17.25 5.47 -6.75
CA THR A 172 17.77 4.09 -6.86
C THR A 172 16.71 3.12 -7.38
N GLY A 173 15.47 3.23 -6.90
CA GLY A 173 14.37 2.34 -7.24
C GLY A 173 13.21 2.41 -6.26
N ILE A 174 12.19 1.58 -6.47
CA ILE A 174 10.99 1.44 -5.64
C ILE A 174 11.19 0.32 -4.62
N VAL A 175 10.74 0.55 -3.38
CA VAL A 175 10.98 -0.30 -2.20
C VAL A 175 10.80 -1.80 -2.47
N HIS A 176 9.72 -2.19 -3.14
CA HIS A 176 9.41 -3.61 -3.36
C HIS A 176 10.22 -4.26 -4.47
N GLN A 177 10.59 -3.49 -5.50
CA GLN A 177 11.45 -3.99 -6.58
C GLN A 177 12.89 -4.13 -6.08
N VAL A 178 13.41 -3.11 -5.38
CA VAL A 178 14.71 -3.16 -4.70
C VAL A 178 14.74 -4.31 -3.67
N ASN A 179 13.62 -4.58 -3.01
CA ASN A 179 13.52 -5.72 -2.10
C ASN A 179 13.75 -7.05 -2.82
N ILE A 180 12.95 -7.38 -3.84
CA ILE A 180 13.10 -8.68 -4.51
C ILE A 180 14.41 -8.79 -5.30
N GLU A 181 14.93 -7.70 -5.86
CA GLU A 181 16.15 -7.69 -6.66
C GLU A 181 17.42 -7.70 -5.81
N HIS A 182 17.39 -7.14 -4.58
CA HIS A 182 18.58 -7.01 -3.75
C HIS A 182 18.38 -7.37 -2.26
N LEU A 183 17.42 -6.75 -1.57
CA LEU A 183 17.32 -6.86 -0.10
C LEU A 183 16.77 -8.19 0.41
N ALA A 184 16.01 -8.95 -0.37
CA ALA A 184 15.46 -10.23 0.07
C ALA A 184 16.56 -11.30 0.10
N ARG A 185 16.58 -12.07 1.20
CA ARG A 185 17.58 -13.14 1.40
C ARG A 185 17.01 -14.52 1.10
N THR A 186 15.68 -14.69 1.13
CA THR A 186 14.97 -15.98 1.06
C THR A 186 15.24 -16.90 2.26
N VAL A 187 16.52 -17.15 2.56
CA VAL A 187 16.99 -17.75 3.82
C VAL A 187 17.99 -16.80 4.46
N MET A 188 17.68 -16.34 5.66
CA MET A 188 18.51 -15.47 6.46
C MET A 188 19.68 -16.25 7.08
N VAL A 189 20.83 -15.60 7.22
CA VAL A 189 21.94 -16.06 8.05
C VAL A 189 22.25 -14.98 9.08
N ARG A 190 22.10 -15.30 10.37
CA ARG A 190 22.43 -14.37 11.47
C ARG A 190 22.97 -15.16 12.66
N ASN A 191 24.10 -14.71 13.22
CA ASN A 191 24.73 -15.35 14.37
C ASN A 191 24.96 -16.86 14.22
N GLY A 192 25.31 -17.32 13.00
CA GLY A 192 25.53 -18.73 12.68
C GLY A 192 24.25 -19.57 12.51
N GLN A 193 23.06 -18.96 12.60
CA GLN A 193 21.78 -19.63 12.37
C GLN A 193 21.27 -19.36 10.95
N ALA A 194 20.64 -20.36 10.33
CA ALA A 194 19.89 -20.22 9.08
C ALA A 194 18.38 -20.40 9.32
N TYR A 195 17.57 -19.50 8.78
CA TYR A 195 16.12 -19.48 8.96
C TYR A 195 15.41 -18.76 7.81
N PRO A 196 14.09 -18.94 7.58
CA PRO A 196 13.38 -18.28 6.48
C PRO A 196 13.48 -16.76 6.62
N ASP A 197 13.71 -16.08 5.51
CA ASP A 197 13.48 -14.64 5.44
C ASP A 197 11.98 -14.38 5.64
N THR A 198 11.67 -13.46 6.54
CA THR A 198 10.32 -13.02 6.85
C THR A 198 10.35 -11.55 7.21
N LEU A 199 9.31 -10.80 6.85
CA LEU A 199 9.28 -9.37 7.14
C LEU A 199 7.89 -8.81 7.33
N VAL A 200 7.84 -7.74 8.11
CA VAL A 200 6.76 -6.76 8.04
C VAL A 200 7.29 -5.50 7.38
N GLY A 201 6.43 -4.76 6.69
CA GLY A 201 6.83 -3.50 6.09
C GLY A 201 5.80 -2.40 6.26
N THR A 202 6.25 -1.15 6.31
CA THR A 202 5.37 0.01 6.44
C THR A 202 4.73 0.42 5.12
N ASP A 203 4.58 -0.52 4.19
CA ASP A 203 3.82 -0.38 2.95
C ASP A 203 2.95 -1.62 2.75
N SER A 204 1.71 -1.43 2.28
CA SER A 204 0.76 -2.53 2.11
C SER A 204 1.24 -3.59 1.13
N HIS A 205 1.98 -3.21 0.08
CA HIS A 205 2.41 -4.13 -0.98
C HIS A 205 3.75 -4.81 -0.67
N THR A 206 4.23 -4.76 0.59
CA THR A 206 5.35 -5.60 1.06
C THR A 206 5.11 -7.08 0.74
N THR A 207 3.85 -7.47 0.60
CA THR A 207 3.41 -8.78 0.12
C THR A 207 3.95 -9.19 -1.26
N MET A 208 4.50 -8.26 -2.06
CA MET A 208 5.18 -8.57 -3.33
C MET A 208 6.31 -9.59 -3.18
N VAL A 209 7.01 -9.55 -2.04
CA VAL A 209 8.12 -10.46 -1.72
C VAL A 209 7.68 -11.92 -1.56
N ASN A 210 6.38 -12.15 -1.33
CA ASN A 210 5.79 -13.49 -1.20
C ASN A 210 5.92 -14.31 -2.49
N GLY A 211 6.11 -13.66 -3.65
CA GLY A 211 6.41 -14.34 -4.92
C GLY A 211 7.79 -15.03 -4.94
N LEU A 212 8.69 -14.65 -4.02
CA LEU A 212 10.03 -15.22 -3.83
C LEU A 212 10.06 -16.29 -2.71
N GLY A 213 8.90 -16.67 -2.16
CA GLY A 213 8.81 -17.59 -1.01
C GLY A 213 9.11 -16.96 0.35
N VAL A 214 9.32 -15.65 0.39
CA VAL A 214 9.53 -14.90 1.64
C VAL A 214 8.17 -14.50 2.21
N LEU A 215 7.81 -14.98 3.40
CA LEU A 215 6.56 -14.59 4.03
C LEU A 215 6.65 -13.16 4.59
N GLY A 216 5.91 -12.23 3.99
CA GLY A 216 5.83 -10.87 4.48
C GLY A 216 4.59 -10.10 4.07
N TRP A 217 4.27 -9.07 4.86
CA TRP A 217 3.04 -8.28 4.69
C TRP A 217 3.18 -6.85 5.22
N GLY A 218 2.23 -6.01 4.82
CA GLY A 218 2.16 -4.62 5.25
C GLY A 218 1.59 -4.47 6.66
N VAL A 219 2.19 -3.57 7.44
CA VAL A 219 1.78 -3.16 8.79
C VAL A 219 1.87 -1.64 8.93
N GLY A 220 1.28 -1.08 9.98
CA GLY A 220 1.47 0.33 10.31
C GLY A 220 2.89 0.64 10.79
N GLY A 221 3.30 1.90 10.69
CA GLY A 221 4.59 2.39 11.21
C GLY A 221 4.84 1.98 12.66
N ILE A 222 3.81 2.14 13.49
CA ILE A 222 3.88 1.85 14.93
C ILE A 222 4.12 0.35 15.25
N GLU A 223 3.49 -0.54 14.48
CA GLU A 223 3.71 -1.99 14.63
C GLU A 223 5.10 -2.39 14.10
N ALA A 224 5.54 -1.77 13.00
CA ALA A 224 6.90 -1.95 12.49
C ALA A 224 7.97 -1.44 13.48
N GLU A 225 7.73 -0.31 14.16
CA GLU A 225 8.60 0.22 15.21
C GLU A 225 8.72 -0.73 16.39
N ALA A 226 7.59 -1.25 16.88
CA ALA A 226 7.58 -2.25 17.93
C ALA A 226 8.39 -3.49 17.50
N ALA A 227 8.16 -3.99 16.28
CA ALA A 227 8.91 -5.11 15.72
C ALA A 227 10.41 -4.84 15.60
N MET A 228 10.80 -3.63 15.18
CA MET A 228 12.20 -3.21 15.15
C MET A 228 12.82 -3.22 16.55
N LEU A 229 12.08 -2.84 17.58
CA LEU A 229 12.52 -2.85 18.98
C LEU A 229 12.42 -4.25 19.64
N GLY A 230 12.16 -5.30 18.85
CA GLY A 230 12.14 -6.69 19.29
C GLY A 230 10.81 -7.18 19.86
N GLN A 231 9.77 -6.35 19.87
CA GLN A 231 8.42 -6.79 20.25
C GLN A 231 7.87 -7.71 19.15
N PRO A 232 7.51 -8.97 19.45
CA PRO A 232 6.83 -9.81 18.48
C PRO A 232 5.48 -9.22 18.05
N VAL A 233 5.11 -9.48 16.79
CA VAL A 233 3.80 -9.15 16.25
C VAL A 233 2.79 -10.18 16.76
N SER A 234 1.81 -9.71 17.53
CA SER A 234 0.70 -10.53 18.01
C SER A 234 -0.28 -10.79 16.87
N MET A 235 -0.63 -12.06 16.65
CA MET A 235 -1.63 -12.43 15.65
C MET A 235 -2.34 -13.73 16.02
N LEU A 236 -3.56 -13.91 15.52
CA LEU A 236 -4.22 -15.22 15.54
C LEU A 236 -3.62 -16.12 14.45
N ILE A 237 -3.55 -17.44 14.70
CA ILE A 237 -3.15 -18.39 13.67
C ILE A 237 -4.13 -18.28 12.48
N PRO A 238 -3.67 -17.89 11.28
CA PRO A 238 -4.57 -17.54 10.19
C PRO A 238 -5.16 -18.80 9.54
N ARG A 239 -6.36 -18.66 8.98
CA ARG A 239 -6.87 -19.64 8.00
C ARG A 239 -6.09 -19.48 6.69
N VAL A 240 -5.90 -20.58 5.96
CA VAL A 240 -5.15 -20.58 4.70
C VAL A 240 -6.04 -21.03 3.55
N VAL A 241 -6.17 -20.18 2.53
CA VAL A 241 -6.86 -20.48 1.28
C VAL A 241 -5.83 -21.04 0.29
N GLY A 242 -5.97 -22.32 -0.07
CA GLY A 242 -5.17 -22.92 -1.13
C GLY A 242 -5.70 -22.49 -2.49
N PHE A 243 -4.86 -21.87 -3.32
CA PHE A 243 -5.21 -21.41 -4.66
C PHE A 243 -4.45 -22.23 -5.71
N LYS A 244 -5.13 -23.21 -6.31
CA LYS A 244 -4.54 -24.13 -7.29
C LYS A 244 -4.41 -23.46 -8.64
N LEU A 245 -3.22 -23.47 -9.23
CA LEU A 245 -2.98 -23.07 -10.60
C LEU A 245 -2.77 -24.30 -11.49
N THR A 246 -3.44 -24.32 -12.64
CA THR A 246 -3.33 -25.38 -13.66
C THR A 246 -3.27 -24.76 -15.06
N GLY A 247 -2.82 -25.52 -16.06
CA GLY A 247 -2.71 -25.02 -17.43
C GLY A 247 -1.60 -23.99 -17.62
N GLU A 248 -1.64 -23.28 -18.76
CA GLU A 248 -0.70 -22.23 -19.14
C GLU A 248 -1.44 -21.01 -19.67
N LEU A 249 -0.83 -19.84 -19.56
CA LEU A 249 -1.41 -18.59 -20.04
C LEU A 249 -1.52 -18.57 -21.58
N PRO A 250 -2.66 -18.16 -22.17
CA PRO A 250 -2.79 -18.04 -23.61
C PRO A 250 -1.87 -16.96 -24.19
N ALA A 251 -1.41 -17.16 -25.43
CA ALA A 251 -0.63 -16.16 -26.15
C ALA A 251 -1.37 -14.82 -26.21
N GLY A 252 -0.65 -13.73 -25.95
CA GLY A 252 -1.20 -12.37 -25.92
C GLY A 252 -1.78 -11.93 -24.57
N THR A 253 -1.83 -12.83 -23.57
CA THR A 253 -2.11 -12.45 -22.18
C THR A 253 -0.83 -12.03 -21.45
N THR A 254 -1.00 -11.29 -20.36
CA THR A 254 0.07 -10.70 -19.57
C THR A 254 -0.07 -11.03 -18.09
N ALA A 255 0.99 -10.78 -17.31
CA ALA A 255 0.96 -10.89 -15.85
C ALA A 255 -0.16 -10.04 -15.23
N THR A 256 -0.44 -8.87 -15.83
CA THR A 256 -1.50 -7.97 -15.37
C THR A 256 -2.89 -8.62 -15.54
N ASP A 257 -3.12 -9.31 -16.66
CA ASP A 257 -4.40 -10.00 -16.91
C ASP A 257 -4.66 -11.11 -15.90
N LEU A 258 -3.60 -11.88 -15.57
CA LEU A 258 -3.63 -12.92 -14.57
C LEU A 258 -3.95 -12.36 -13.18
N VAL A 259 -3.23 -11.33 -12.74
CA VAL A 259 -3.45 -10.79 -11.38
C VAL A 259 -4.81 -10.11 -11.24
N LEU A 260 -5.32 -9.44 -12.28
CA LEU A 260 -6.67 -8.86 -12.23
C LEU A 260 -7.75 -9.94 -12.15
N THR A 261 -7.57 -11.06 -12.85
CA THR A 261 -8.47 -12.23 -12.76
C THR A 261 -8.45 -12.83 -11.35
N ILE A 262 -7.27 -13.04 -10.78
CA ILE A 262 -7.12 -13.55 -9.40
C ILE A 262 -7.72 -12.56 -8.38
N THR A 263 -7.52 -11.25 -8.57
CA THR A 263 -8.05 -10.20 -7.69
C THR A 263 -9.57 -10.24 -7.64
N GLU A 264 -10.24 -10.33 -8.80
CA GLU A 264 -11.69 -10.48 -8.91
C GLU A 264 -12.19 -11.73 -8.16
N MET A 265 -11.55 -12.89 -8.40
CA MET A 265 -11.92 -14.17 -7.78
C MET A 265 -11.78 -14.14 -6.25
N LEU A 266 -10.63 -13.67 -5.75
CA LEU A 266 -10.34 -13.63 -4.31
C LEU A 266 -11.20 -12.61 -3.57
N ARG A 267 -11.51 -11.47 -4.18
CA ARG A 267 -12.48 -10.52 -3.59
C ARG A 267 -13.87 -11.11 -3.49
N LYS A 268 -14.34 -11.80 -4.53
CA LYS A 268 -15.65 -12.47 -4.51
C LYS A 268 -15.70 -13.58 -3.45
N HIS A 269 -14.59 -14.28 -3.23
CA HIS A 269 -14.50 -15.33 -2.22
C HIS A 269 -14.42 -14.81 -0.79
N GLY A 270 -13.74 -13.67 -0.56
CA GLY A 270 -13.58 -13.06 0.75
C GLY A 270 -12.41 -13.67 1.53
N VAL A 271 -11.22 -13.06 1.39
CA VAL A 271 -9.97 -13.54 2.01
C VAL A 271 -9.39 -12.59 3.06
N VAL A 272 -10.19 -11.64 3.56
CA VAL A 272 -9.79 -10.72 4.63
C VAL A 272 -9.39 -11.49 5.88
N GLY A 273 -8.21 -11.18 6.43
CA GLY A 273 -7.65 -11.86 7.61
C GLY A 273 -7.13 -13.29 7.36
N LYS A 274 -7.12 -13.76 6.11
CA LYS A 274 -6.61 -15.09 5.71
C LYS A 274 -5.26 -14.97 5.01
N PHE A 275 -4.51 -16.07 4.98
CA PHE A 275 -3.41 -16.25 4.03
C PHE A 275 -3.94 -16.90 2.74
N VAL A 276 -3.33 -16.57 1.62
CA VAL A 276 -3.50 -17.26 0.35
C VAL A 276 -2.17 -17.95 0.03
N GLU A 277 -2.24 -19.21 -0.39
CA GLU A 277 -1.06 -20.00 -0.75
C GLU A 277 -1.28 -20.65 -2.10
N PHE A 278 -0.37 -20.39 -3.04
CA PHE A 278 -0.47 -20.92 -4.40
C PHE A 278 0.20 -22.29 -4.50
N TYR A 279 -0.49 -23.23 -5.15
CA TYR A 279 -0.02 -24.61 -5.33
C TYR A 279 -0.47 -25.19 -6.68
N GLY A 280 -0.01 -26.41 -6.99
CA GLY A 280 -0.32 -27.11 -8.24
C GLY A 280 0.69 -26.90 -9.36
N GLU A 281 0.54 -27.67 -10.44
CA GLU A 281 1.48 -27.73 -11.56
C GLU A 281 1.68 -26.38 -12.26
N GLY A 282 0.63 -25.54 -12.33
CA GLY A 282 0.71 -24.21 -12.94
C GLY A 282 1.62 -23.23 -12.19
N VAL A 283 1.93 -23.48 -10.91
CA VAL A 283 2.89 -22.66 -10.16
C VAL A 283 4.29 -22.79 -10.73
N ALA A 284 4.73 -24.01 -11.03
CA ALA A 284 6.06 -24.27 -11.56
C ALA A 284 6.27 -23.64 -12.96
N ALA A 285 5.20 -23.50 -13.74
CA ALA A 285 5.22 -22.84 -15.05
C ALA A 285 5.12 -21.29 -14.96
N THR A 286 4.79 -20.74 -13.79
CA THR A 286 4.64 -19.29 -13.61
C THR A 286 5.98 -18.66 -13.25
N SER A 287 6.48 -17.74 -14.07
CA SER A 287 7.75 -17.02 -13.83
C SER A 287 7.74 -16.23 -12.52
N LEU A 288 8.91 -15.99 -11.93
CA LEU A 288 8.98 -15.27 -10.65
C LEU A 288 8.38 -13.87 -10.73
N ALA A 289 8.57 -13.17 -11.86
CA ALA A 289 8.01 -11.85 -12.07
C ALA A 289 6.47 -11.86 -12.01
N ASN A 290 5.81 -12.89 -12.55
CA ASN A 290 4.35 -13.04 -12.46
C ASN A 290 3.91 -13.35 -11.02
N ARG A 291 4.66 -14.21 -10.30
CA ARG A 291 4.40 -14.50 -8.88
C ARG A 291 4.49 -13.23 -8.02
N ALA A 292 5.50 -12.40 -8.24
CA ALA A 292 5.67 -11.12 -7.55
C ALA A 292 4.53 -10.13 -7.87
N THR A 293 4.09 -10.04 -9.14
CA THR A 293 2.92 -9.24 -9.53
C THR A 293 1.66 -9.69 -8.78
N ILE A 294 1.45 -11.00 -8.61
CA ILE A 294 0.31 -11.55 -7.85
C ILE A 294 0.45 -11.24 -6.36
N GLY A 295 1.61 -11.49 -5.76
CA GLY A 295 1.88 -11.18 -4.35
C GLY A 295 1.69 -9.70 -4.05
N ASN A 296 2.06 -8.80 -4.97
CA ASN A 296 1.91 -7.35 -4.83
C ASN A 296 0.47 -6.96 -4.55
N MET A 297 -0.50 -7.53 -5.29
CA MET A 297 -1.92 -7.16 -5.20
C MET A 297 -2.67 -7.79 -4.01
N SER A 298 -1.97 -8.43 -3.07
CA SER A 298 -2.59 -9.02 -1.86
C SER A 298 -3.52 -8.05 -1.10
N PRO A 299 -3.13 -6.79 -0.84
CA PRO A 299 -4.00 -5.82 -0.19
C PRO A 299 -5.26 -5.52 -1.02
N GLU A 300 -5.15 -5.53 -2.35
CA GLU A 300 -6.22 -5.24 -3.28
C GLU A 300 -7.26 -6.36 -3.36
N PHE A 301 -6.92 -7.61 -3.02
CA PHE A 301 -7.91 -8.68 -2.78
C PHE A 301 -8.17 -9.02 -1.31
N GLY A 302 -7.41 -8.41 -0.40
CA GLY A 302 -7.68 -8.36 1.04
C GLY A 302 -6.97 -9.44 1.87
N SER A 303 -6.15 -10.31 1.28
CA SER A 303 -5.42 -11.29 2.08
C SER A 303 -4.29 -10.62 2.87
N THR A 304 -3.87 -11.24 3.97
CA THR A 304 -2.70 -10.74 4.72
C THR A 304 -1.42 -11.05 3.95
N ALA A 305 -1.34 -12.21 3.32
CA ALA A 305 -0.23 -12.61 2.45
C ALA A 305 -0.78 -13.48 1.29
N ALA A 306 -0.05 -13.53 0.19
CA ALA A 306 -0.33 -14.41 -0.95
C ALA A 306 1.00 -15.01 -1.44
N VAL A 307 1.33 -16.21 -0.99
CA VAL A 307 2.68 -16.78 -1.05
C VAL A 307 2.83 -17.93 -2.03
N PHE A 308 3.97 -17.94 -2.70
CA PHE A 308 4.44 -19.01 -3.58
C PHE A 308 5.60 -19.74 -2.89
N PRO A 309 5.53 -21.06 -2.68
CA PRO A 309 6.63 -21.82 -2.09
C PRO A 309 7.95 -21.71 -2.89
N ILE A 310 9.08 -21.92 -2.21
CA ILE A 310 10.42 -21.90 -2.82
C ILE A 310 10.56 -23.07 -3.80
N ASP A 311 11.03 -22.80 -5.01
CA ASP A 311 11.24 -23.82 -6.05
C ASP A 311 12.43 -23.50 -6.97
N GLY A 312 12.54 -24.24 -8.09
CA GLY A 312 13.59 -24.02 -9.08
C GLY A 312 13.57 -22.63 -9.71
N GLU A 313 12.38 -22.05 -9.90
CA GLU A 313 12.24 -20.70 -10.46
C GLU A 313 12.69 -19.63 -9.46
N THR A 314 12.47 -19.84 -8.16
CA THR A 314 13.10 -19.04 -7.10
C THR A 314 14.62 -19.02 -7.27
N LEU A 315 15.26 -20.19 -7.44
CA LEU A 315 16.72 -20.27 -7.60
C LEU A 315 17.20 -19.62 -8.90
N ASN A 316 16.45 -19.76 -10.00
CA ASN A 316 16.78 -19.12 -11.27
C ASN A 316 16.82 -17.60 -11.12
N TYR A 317 15.81 -17.03 -10.45
CA TYR A 317 15.76 -15.60 -10.21
C TYR A 317 16.88 -15.12 -9.29
N LEU A 318 17.18 -15.86 -8.20
CA LEU A 318 18.29 -15.51 -7.31
C LEU A 318 19.64 -15.48 -8.05
N LYS A 319 19.88 -16.44 -8.95
CA LYS A 319 21.08 -16.44 -9.81
C LYS A 319 21.08 -15.24 -10.77
N LEU A 320 19.96 -15.02 -11.48
CA LEU A 320 19.82 -13.90 -12.43
C LEU A 320 20.11 -12.54 -11.79
N THR A 321 19.77 -12.39 -10.52
CA THR A 321 19.90 -11.14 -9.75
C THR A 321 21.22 -11.04 -8.98
N GLY A 322 22.20 -11.91 -9.26
CA GLY A 322 23.55 -11.80 -8.72
C GLY A 322 23.72 -12.32 -7.30
N ARG A 323 22.79 -13.14 -6.77
CA ARG A 323 22.99 -13.75 -5.46
C ARG A 323 24.10 -14.79 -5.53
N SER A 324 24.94 -14.82 -4.50
CA SER A 324 26.12 -15.68 -4.47
C SER A 324 25.75 -17.16 -4.60
N ALA A 325 26.64 -17.94 -5.21
CA ALA A 325 26.45 -19.39 -5.34
C ALA A 325 26.22 -20.08 -3.99
N GLN A 326 26.88 -19.61 -2.92
CA GLN A 326 26.69 -20.10 -1.56
C GLN A 326 25.28 -19.80 -1.04
N GLN A 327 24.76 -18.58 -1.25
CA GLN A 327 23.40 -18.23 -0.84
C GLN A 327 22.36 -19.08 -1.59
N VAL A 328 22.53 -19.27 -2.90
CA VAL A 328 21.64 -20.09 -3.72
C VAL A 328 21.64 -21.55 -3.24
N ALA A 329 22.83 -22.11 -2.98
CA ALA A 329 22.97 -23.46 -2.44
C ALA A 329 22.35 -23.60 -1.04
N LEU A 330 22.49 -22.58 -0.18
CA LEU A 330 21.86 -22.56 1.14
C LEU A 330 20.34 -22.55 1.03
N VAL A 331 19.77 -21.69 0.19
CA VAL A 331 18.31 -21.62 -0.02
C VAL A 331 17.76 -22.98 -0.45
N GLU A 332 18.40 -23.63 -1.42
CA GLU A 332 17.98 -24.95 -1.89
C GLU A 332 18.06 -26.02 -0.79
N ALA A 333 19.21 -26.13 -0.12
CA ALA A 333 19.43 -27.14 0.92
C ALA A 333 18.49 -26.94 2.12
N TYR A 334 18.34 -25.69 2.57
CA TYR A 334 17.47 -25.35 3.70
C TYR A 334 15.99 -25.61 3.38
N ALA A 335 15.52 -25.18 2.20
CA ALA A 335 14.11 -25.38 1.82
C ALA A 335 13.75 -26.87 1.72
N LYS A 336 14.66 -27.70 1.19
CA LYS A 336 14.45 -29.16 1.13
C LYS A 336 14.48 -29.80 2.52
N GLU A 337 15.45 -29.45 3.36
CA GLU A 337 15.58 -29.99 4.73
C GLU A 337 14.34 -29.68 5.58
N GLN A 338 13.74 -28.49 5.42
CA GLN A 338 12.59 -28.04 6.20
C GLN A 338 11.23 -28.42 5.61
N GLY A 339 11.17 -29.06 4.43
CA GLY A 339 9.91 -29.34 3.75
C GLY A 339 9.18 -28.07 3.27
N LEU A 340 9.96 -27.04 2.93
CA LEU A 340 9.54 -25.76 2.36
C LEU A 340 9.74 -25.70 0.83
N TRP A 341 10.38 -26.71 0.23
CA TRP A 341 10.49 -26.83 -1.21
C TRP A 341 9.14 -27.22 -1.84
N LEU A 342 8.75 -26.56 -2.93
CA LEU A 342 7.51 -26.85 -3.66
C LEU A 342 7.48 -28.30 -4.15
N ASP A 343 6.43 -29.03 -3.75
CA ASP A 343 5.98 -30.26 -4.41
C ASP A 343 4.68 -29.94 -5.17
N PRO A 344 4.69 -29.87 -6.51
CA PRO A 344 3.50 -29.54 -7.30
C PRO A 344 2.34 -30.52 -7.14
N ALA A 345 2.61 -31.75 -6.69
CA ALA A 345 1.59 -32.78 -6.45
C ALA A 345 1.04 -32.77 -5.02
N ALA A 346 1.72 -32.10 -4.08
CA ALA A 346 1.27 -32.03 -2.70
C ALA A 346 0.02 -31.16 -2.58
N GLU A 347 -0.94 -31.64 -1.78
CA GLU A 347 -2.09 -30.84 -1.33
C GLU A 347 -2.05 -30.73 0.19
N PRO A 348 -1.41 -29.68 0.75
CA PRO A 348 -1.47 -29.39 2.18
C PRO A 348 -2.90 -29.24 2.69
N ASP A 349 -3.07 -29.33 4.00
CA ASP A 349 -4.36 -29.06 4.64
C ASP A 349 -4.68 -27.57 4.51
N PHE A 350 -5.54 -27.20 3.56
CA PHE A 350 -6.05 -25.83 3.43
C PHE A 350 -7.41 -25.69 4.13
N SER A 351 -7.68 -24.50 4.66
CA SER A 351 -8.99 -24.18 5.22
C SER A 351 -10.07 -24.09 4.16
N GLU A 352 -9.71 -23.55 2.99
CA GLU A 352 -10.57 -23.33 1.83
C GLU A 352 -9.75 -23.58 0.56
N LYS A 353 -10.38 -24.00 -0.53
CA LYS A 353 -9.72 -24.26 -1.81
C LYS A 353 -10.38 -23.47 -2.94
N LEU A 354 -9.57 -22.88 -3.80
CA LEU A 354 -9.94 -22.24 -5.06
C LEU A 354 -9.03 -22.75 -6.18
N GLU A 355 -9.51 -22.74 -7.41
CA GLU A 355 -8.73 -23.21 -8.56
C GLU A 355 -8.89 -22.25 -9.74
N LEU A 356 -7.81 -22.06 -10.51
CA LEU A 356 -7.79 -21.32 -11.77
C LEU A 356 -7.05 -22.13 -12.84
N ASP A 357 -7.72 -22.37 -13.95
CA ASP A 357 -7.09 -22.80 -15.20
C ASP A 357 -6.57 -21.56 -15.93
N LEU A 358 -5.25 -21.44 -16.02
CA LEU A 358 -4.56 -20.32 -16.64
C LEU A 358 -4.96 -20.12 -18.11
N SER A 359 -5.41 -21.17 -18.81
CA SER A 359 -5.86 -21.08 -20.21
C SER A 359 -7.16 -20.27 -20.39
N THR A 360 -7.88 -19.99 -19.30
CA THR A 360 -9.12 -19.21 -19.29
C THR A 360 -8.89 -17.70 -19.13
N VAL A 361 -7.66 -17.29 -18.83
CA VAL A 361 -7.28 -15.88 -18.66
C VAL A 361 -7.37 -15.16 -20.01
N VAL A 362 -7.95 -13.96 -20.01
CA VAL A 362 -8.10 -13.12 -21.21
C VAL A 362 -7.60 -11.70 -20.94
N PRO A 363 -7.14 -10.97 -21.97
CA PRO A 363 -6.73 -9.58 -21.83
C PRO A 363 -7.79 -8.73 -21.12
N SER A 364 -7.38 -7.97 -20.12
CA SER A 364 -8.28 -7.25 -19.21
C SER A 364 -7.66 -5.91 -18.73
N ILE A 365 -8.54 -4.99 -18.34
CA ILE A 365 -8.20 -3.80 -17.54
C ILE A 365 -9.03 -3.81 -16.26
N ALA A 366 -8.82 -2.89 -15.32
CA ALA A 366 -9.71 -2.73 -14.17
C ALA A 366 -10.01 -1.25 -13.86
N GLY A 367 -11.26 -0.91 -13.61
CA GLY A 367 -11.69 0.47 -13.38
C GLY A 367 -13.19 0.70 -13.47
N PRO A 368 -13.65 1.97 -13.37
CA PRO A 368 -12.85 3.18 -13.25
C PRO A 368 -12.44 3.56 -11.81
N LYS A 369 -12.86 2.77 -10.79
CA LYS A 369 -12.77 3.17 -9.38
C LYS A 369 -12.11 2.17 -8.44
N ARG A 370 -12.15 0.87 -8.75
CA ARG A 370 -11.62 -0.16 -7.85
C ARG A 370 -10.76 -1.18 -8.60
N PRO A 371 -9.73 -1.77 -7.97
CA PRO A 371 -8.85 -2.75 -8.61
C PRO A 371 -9.55 -4.05 -9.00
N GLN A 372 -10.59 -4.43 -8.26
CA GLN A 372 -11.40 -5.63 -8.51
C GLN A 372 -12.49 -5.44 -9.56
N ASP A 373 -12.70 -4.21 -10.06
CA ASP A 373 -13.66 -3.92 -11.13
C ASP A 373 -13.03 -4.31 -12.49
N ARG A 374 -12.78 -5.61 -12.67
CA ARG A 374 -12.16 -6.16 -13.87
C ARG A 374 -13.09 -6.03 -15.07
N ILE A 375 -12.53 -5.58 -16.19
CA ILE A 375 -13.21 -5.41 -17.47
C ILE A 375 -12.41 -6.18 -18.52
N VAL A 376 -13.04 -7.18 -19.16
CA VAL A 376 -12.46 -7.86 -20.32
C VAL A 376 -12.18 -6.82 -21.41
N LEU A 377 -10.97 -6.81 -21.98
CA LEU A 377 -10.51 -5.75 -22.87
C LEU A 377 -11.44 -5.51 -24.06
N ALA A 378 -11.98 -6.58 -24.65
CA ALA A 378 -12.94 -6.52 -25.76
C ALA A 378 -14.26 -5.79 -25.44
N ASN A 379 -14.55 -5.58 -24.15
CA ASN A 379 -15.73 -4.89 -23.65
C ASN A 379 -15.40 -3.49 -23.08
N ALA A 380 -14.14 -3.05 -23.09
CA ALA A 380 -13.69 -1.85 -22.39
C ALA A 380 -14.42 -0.57 -22.83
N ALA A 381 -14.55 -0.34 -24.14
CA ALA A 381 -15.24 0.84 -24.67
C ALA A 381 -16.75 0.83 -24.33
N ALA A 382 -17.39 -0.34 -24.37
CA ALA A 382 -18.80 -0.50 -24.03
C ALA A 382 -19.05 -0.29 -22.53
N GLN A 383 -18.15 -0.79 -21.68
CA GLN A 383 -18.22 -0.56 -20.24
C GLN A 383 -17.98 0.90 -19.89
N PHE A 384 -16.96 1.55 -20.49
CA PHE A 384 -16.72 2.98 -20.35
C PHE A 384 -17.97 3.80 -20.70
N ALA A 385 -18.63 3.47 -21.82
CA ALA A 385 -19.84 4.16 -22.24
C ALA A 385 -20.98 4.10 -21.20
N GLN A 386 -21.03 3.04 -20.40
CA GLN A 386 -21.95 2.93 -19.26
C GLN A 386 -21.45 3.74 -18.07
N ASP A 387 -20.19 3.55 -17.69
CA ASP A 387 -19.64 4.12 -16.46
C ASP A 387 -19.60 5.64 -16.47
N VAL A 388 -19.26 6.25 -17.62
CA VAL A 388 -19.12 7.71 -17.75
C VAL A 388 -20.40 8.46 -17.41
N ARG A 389 -21.58 7.83 -17.57
CA ARG A 389 -22.88 8.41 -17.23
C ARG A 389 -22.99 8.75 -15.73
N ASN A 390 -22.22 8.08 -14.88
CA ASN A 390 -22.18 8.33 -13.44
C ASN A 390 -21.32 9.55 -13.06
N TYR A 391 -20.63 10.18 -14.02
CA TYR A 391 -19.66 11.27 -13.78
C TYR A 391 -19.98 12.55 -14.54
N VAL A 392 -21.06 12.54 -15.31
CA VAL A 392 -21.53 13.68 -16.09
C VAL A 392 -22.92 14.07 -15.57
N SER A 393 -23.15 15.36 -15.36
CA SER A 393 -24.49 15.87 -15.11
C SER A 393 -25.29 15.76 -16.40
N THR A 394 -26.28 14.88 -16.44
CA THR A 394 -27.29 14.94 -17.49
C THR A 394 -28.21 16.10 -17.16
N ASP A 395 -28.03 17.24 -17.82
CA ASP A 395 -29.05 18.30 -17.90
C ASP A 395 -30.26 17.79 -18.69
N ASP A 396 -30.95 16.79 -18.14
CA ASP A 396 -32.25 16.34 -18.63
C ASP A 396 -33.32 16.78 -17.61
N GLU A 397 -33.40 18.10 -17.41
CA GLU A 397 -34.55 18.75 -16.76
C GLU A 397 -35.86 18.49 -17.54
N ALA A 398 -35.82 17.94 -18.75
CA ALA A 398 -37.01 17.46 -19.47
C ALA A 398 -37.58 16.14 -18.89
N GLY A 399 -36.82 15.37 -18.11
CA GLY A 399 -37.27 14.12 -17.50
C GLY A 399 -38.08 14.29 -16.20
N LYS A 400 -37.87 15.41 -15.47
CA LYS A 400 -38.52 15.65 -14.17
C LYS A 400 -39.93 16.25 -14.24
N GLU A 401 -40.34 16.76 -15.40
CA GLU A 401 -41.66 17.39 -15.62
C GLU A 401 -42.63 16.51 -16.46
N SER A 402 -42.25 15.29 -16.85
CA SER A 402 -43.16 14.39 -17.58
C SER A 402 -44.00 13.50 -16.65
N PHE A 403 -45.29 13.80 -16.54
CA PHE A 403 -46.32 12.93 -15.97
C PHE A 403 -46.38 11.56 -16.69
N PRO A 404 -46.93 10.50 -16.08
CA PRO A 404 -46.74 9.13 -16.53
C PRO A 404 -47.60 8.84 -17.78
N ALA A 405 -47.02 8.96 -18.96
CA ALA A 405 -47.62 8.54 -20.20
C ALA A 405 -46.76 7.44 -20.83
N SER A 406 -47.01 6.19 -20.43
CA SER A 406 -46.89 4.89 -21.13
C SER A 406 -45.69 4.53 -22.03
N ASP A 407 -44.75 5.42 -22.30
CA ASP A 407 -43.52 5.16 -23.04
C ASP A 407 -42.34 5.53 -22.14
N ALA A 408 -41.39 4.60 -21.94
CA ALA A 408 -40.17 4.88 -21.21
C ALA A 408 -39.44 6.06 -21.89
N PRO A 409 -38.91 7.06 -21.14
CA PRO A 409 -38.09 8.10 -21.74
C PRO A 409 -36.97 7.44 -22.53
N ALA A 410 -36.86 7.81 -23.81
CA ALA A 410 -35.85 7.27 -24.70
C ALA A 410 -34.47 7.54 -24.10
N VAL A 411 -33.81 6.49 -23.62
CA VAL A 411 -32.40 6.53 -23.23
C VAL A 411 -31.65 7.09 -24.43
N SER A 412 -30.93 8.20 -24.28
CA SER A 412 -30.09 8.70 -25.36
C SER A 412 -29.11 7.59 -25.75
N ASN A 413 -29.22 7.08 -26.99
CA ASN A 413 -28.46 5.92 -27.48
C ASN A 413 -26.94 6.21 -27.69
N GLY A 414 -26.44 7.40 -27.29
CA GLY A 414 -25.05 7.82 -27.45
C GLY A 414 -24.21 7.70 -26.18
N VAL A 415 -22.88 7.70 -26.35
CA VAL A 415 -21.94 7.93 -25.25
C VAL A 415 -21.95 9.43 -24.93
N PRO A 416 -22.06 9.86 -23.65
CA PRO A 416 -21.96 11.26 -23.28
C PRO A 416 -20.76 11.97 -23.94
N SER A 417 -20.99 13.17 -24.47
CA SER A 417 -20.01 13.95 -25.20
C SER A 417 -20.19 15.43 -24.95
N ASN A 418 -19.09 16.12 -24.70
CA ASN A 418 -18.94 17.56 -24.57
C ASN A 418 -17.55 17.94 -25.14
N PRO A 419 -17.39 17.96 -26.48
CA PRO A 419 -16.10 18.22 -27.11
C PRO A 419 -15.65 19.67 -26.89
N VAL A 420 -14.42 19.85 -26.43
CA VAL A 420 -13.80 21.13 -26.14
C VAL A 420 -12.55 21.29 -26.99
N GLU A 421 -12.46 22.40 -27.74
CA GLU A 421 -11.25 22.77 -28.47
C GLU A 421 -10.23 23.39 -27.51
N VAL A 422 -8.99 22.90 -27.57
CA VAL A 422 -7.87 23.33 -26.72
C VAL A 422 -6.73 23.76 -27.62
N THR A 423 -6.13 24.90 -27.30
CA THR A 423 -4.96 25.44 -28.01
C THR A 423 -3.70 25.21 -27.17
N ALA A 424 -2.76 24.46 -27.71
CA ALA A 424 -1.45 24.21 -27.11
C ALA A 424 -0.58 25.48 -27.11
N PRO A 425 0.47 25.54 -26.27
CA PRO A 425 1.41 26.67 -26.25
C PRO A 425 2.13 26.94 -27.58
N ASP A 426 2.27 25.93 -28.45
CA ASP A 426 2.88 26.05 -29.78
C ASP A 426 1.90 26.52 -30.87
N GLY A 427 0.63 26.76 -30.51
CA GLY A 427 -0.44 27.20 -31.40
C GLY A 427 -1.20 26.07 -32.11
N THR A 428 -0.85 24.80 -31.91
CA THR A 428 -1.67 23.68 -32.41
C THR A 428 -2.98 23.55 -31.65
N THR A 429 -4.05 23.16 -32.34
CA THR A 429 -5.36 22.92 -31.75
C THR A 429 -5.72 21.44 -31.78
N TYR A 430 -6.38 20.99 -30.72
CA TYR A 430 -6.92 19.64 -30.61
C TYR A 430 -8.23 19.64 -29.83
N THR A 431 -9.02 18.58 -29.98
CA THR A 431 -10.30 18.43 -29.26
C THR A 431 -10.16 17.38 -28.17
N ILE A 432 -10.58 17.72 -26.95
CA ILE A 432 -10.75 16.78 -25.84
C ILE A 432 -12.24 16.61 -25.53
N ASP A 433 -12.61 15.46 -24.98
CA ASP A 433 -14.00 15.12 -24.64
C ASP A 433 -14.00 14.20 -23.40
N HIS A 434 -15.16 13.88 -22.86
CA HIS A 434 -15.34 12.79 -21.91
C HIS A 434 -14.63 11.52 -22.41
N GLY A 435 -13.95 10.83 -21.50
CA GLY A 435 -13.18 9.64 -21.83
C GLY A 435 -11.81 9.91 -22.45
N ALA A 436 -11.39 11.16 -22.65
CA ALA A 436 -10.01 11.45 -23.04
C ALA A 436 -9.04 10.82 -22.03
N VAL A 437 -8.02 10.12 -22.53
CA VAL A 437 -6.91 9.63 -21.70
C VAL A 437 -5.97 10.80 -21.51
N THR A 438 -5.99 11.42 -20.33
CA THR A 438 -5.14 12.59 -20.02
C THR A 438 -3.87 12.19 -19.27
N VAL A 439 -3.83 11.00 -18.68
CA VAL A 439 -2.62 10.41 -18.07
C VAL A 439 -2.44 8.98 -18.57
N ALA A 440 -1.25 8.66 -19.07
CA ALA A 440 -0.84 7.31 -19.44
C ALA A 440 0.51 6.98 -18.79
N ALA A 441 0.52 6.17 -17.74
CA ALA A 441 1.71 5.98 -16.90
C ALA A 441 2.17 4.53 -16.84
N ILE A 442 3.38 4.26 -17.35
CA ILE A 442 4.12 3.04 -17.03
C ILE A 442 4.83 3.30 -15.71
N THR A 443 4.28 2.74 -14.63
CA THR A 443 4.64 3.01 -13.23
C THR A 443 4.44 1.76 -12.37
N SER A 444 4.69 1.89 -11.08
CA SER A 444 4.51 0.86 -10.03
C SER A 444 5.49 -0.30 -10.08
N CYS A 445 5.96 -0.71 -8.90
CA CYS A 445 6.69 -1.96 -8.72
C CYS A 445 5.91 -3.19 -9.21
N THR A 446 4.56 -3.15 -9.21
CA THR A 446 3.68 -4.25 -9.64
C THR A 446 4.04 -4.82 -11.02
N ASN A 447 4.33 -3.93 -11.97
CA ASN A 447 4.61 -4.30 -13.36
C ASN A 447 6.03 -3.93 -13.81
N THR A 448 6.66 -2.90 -13.23
CA THR A 448 8.01 -2.49 -13.64
C THR A 448 9.12 -3.45 -13.20
N SER A 449 8.84 -4.32 -12.23
CA SER A 449 9.72 -5.44 -11.88
C SER A 449 9.61 -6.63 -12.84
N ASN A 450 8.67 -6.60 -13.78
CA ASN A 450 8.42 -7.69 -14.71
C ASN A 450 8.98 -7.33 -16.10
N PRO A 451 10.15 -7.89 -16.47
CA PRO A 451 10.80 -7.50 -17.70
C PRO A 451 10.00 -7.86 -18.95
N TYR A 452 9.17 -8.90 -18.92
CA TYR A 452 8.39 -9.34 -20.08
C TYR A 452 7.37 -8.27 -20.50
N VAL A 453 6.59 -7.73 -19.57
CA VAL A 453 5.61 -6.69 -19.89
C VAL A 453 6.26 -5.34 -20.19
N MET A 454 7.40 -5.05 -19.58
CA MET A 454 8.15 -3.82 -19.84
C MET A 454 8.79 -3.83 -21.24
N VAL A 455 9.42 -4.94 -21.64
CA VAL A 455 9.93 -5.16 -22.99
C VAL A 455 8.77 -5.16 -24.00
N ALA A 456 7.64 -5.79 -23.68
CA ALA A 456 6.47 -5.78 -24.55
C ALA A 456 5.98 -4.34 -24.82
N ALA A 457 5.92 -3.49 -23.80
CA ALA A 457 5.55 -2.07 -23.95
C ALA A 457 6.53 -1.32 -24.87
N ALA A 458 7.83 -1.54 -24.70
CA ALA A 458 8.85 -0.93 -25.52
C ALA A 458 8.83 -1.43 -26.97
N LEU A 459 8.47 -2.70 -27.21
CA LEU A 459 8.24 -3.25 -28.54
C LEU A 459 6.97 -2.68 -29.20
N VAL A 460 5.88 -2.48 -28.45
CA VAL A 460 4.69 -1.76 -28.93
C VAL A 460 5.09 -0.33 -29.35
N ALA A 461 5.85 0.38 -28.52
CA ALA A 461 6.37 1.71 -28.84
C ALA A 461 7.24 1.72 -30.11
N LYS A 462 8.11 0.72 -30.26
CA LYS A 462 8.95 0.54 -31.46
C LYS A 462 8.10 0.35 -32.71
N LYS A 463 7.20 -0.63 -32.72
CA LYS A 463 6.34 -0.93 -33.88
C LYS A 463 5.40 0.24 -34.22
N ALA A 464 4.86 0.92 -33.21
CA ALA A 464 4.07 2.13 -33.40
C ALA A 464 4.89 3.26 -34.06
N THR A 465 6.11 3.50 -33.57
CA THR A 465 7.03 4.50 -34.11
C THR A 465 7.44 4.21 -35.55
N GLU A 466 7.73 2.94 -35.88
CA GLU A 466 8.08 2.49 -37.23
C GLU A 466 6.92 2.69 -38.21
N LYS A 467 5.68 2.63 -37.72
CA LYS A 467 4.47 2.98 -38.49
C LYS A 467 4.15 4.48 -38.48
N GLY A 468 4.94 5.32 -37.82
CA GLY A 468 4.74 6.77 -37.76
C GLY A 468 3.70 7.24 -36.74
N LEU A 469 3.25 6.38 -35.82
CA LEU A 469 2.37 6.77 -34.74
C LEU A 469 3.13 7.45 -33.60
N THR A 470 2.45 8.35 -32.90
CA THR A 470 2.88 8.94 -31.62
C THR A 470 1.66 9.15 -30.73
N ARG A 471 1.89 9.43 -29.43
CA ARG A 471 0.81 9.71 -28.48
C ARG A 471 -0.01 10.92 -28.90
N LYS A 472 -1.26 11.02 -28.42
CA LYS A 472 -2.04 12.26 -28.57
C LYS A 472 -1.45 13.39 -27.71
N PRO A 473 -1.55 14.67 -28.16
CA PRO A 473 -0.85 15.79 -27.52
C PRO A 473 -1.32 16.07 -26.08
N TRP A 474 -2.60 15.86 -25.78
CA TRP A 474 -3.17 16.05 -24.43
C TRP A 474 -2.78 14.96 -23.41
N VAL A 475 -2.18 13.86 -23.85
CA VAL A 475 -1.87 12.71 -23.00
C VAL A 475 -0.56 12.95 -22.25
N LYS A 476 -0.61 13.09 -20.92
CA LYS A 476 0.58 13.07 -20.07
C LYS A 476 1.16 11.65 -19.97
N THR A 477 2.23 11.37 -20.69
CA THR A 477 2.94 10.08 -20.66
C THR A 477 4.13 10.11 -19.70
N THR A 478 4.27 9.06 -18.88
CA THR A 478 5.38 8.94 -17.92
C THR A 478 5.91 7.50 -17.87
N LEU A 479 7.24 7.35 -17.88
CA LEU A 479 7.93 6.10 -17.55
C LEU A 479 8.66 6.26 -16.21
N ALA A 480 8.24 5.51 -15.21
CA ALA A 480 8.83 5.50 -13.87
C ALA A 480 9.15 4.07 -13.42
N PRO A 481 10.34 3.55 -13.78
CA PRO A 481 10.75 2.20 -13.41
C PRO A 481 11.05 2.06 -11.92
N GLY A 482 10.86 0.85 -11.38
CA GLY A 482 11.22 0.57 -9.98
C GLY A 482 12.68 0.20 -9.74
N SER A 483 13.55 0.17 -10.75
CA SER A 483 15.00 0.15 -10.59
C SER A 483 15.72 0.61 -11.87
N LYS A 484 17.01 0.94 -11.75
CA LYS A 484 17.89 1.30 -12.89
C LYS A 484 18.11 0.14 -13.87
N VAL A 485 17.95 -1.10 -13.42
CA VAL A 485 18.06 -2.30 -14.27
C VAL A 485 17.11 -2.23 -15.46
N VAL A 486 15.93 -1.63 -15.27
CA VAL A 486 14.92 -1.47 -16.32
C VAL A 486 15.42 -0.63 -17.49
N THR A 487 16.00 0.53 -17.19
CA THR A 487 16.57 1.39 -18.22
C THR A 487 17.81 0.78 -18.84
N ASP A 488 18.64 0.09 -18.04
CA ASP A 488 19.85 -0.57 -18.53
C ASP A 488 19.53 -1.62 -19.62
N TYR A 489 18.48 -2.43 -19.43
CA TYR A 489 18.09 -3.39 -20.47
C TYR A 489 17.37 -2.75 -21.66
N PHE A 490 16.65 -1.64 -21.47
CA PHE A 490 16.08 -0.89 -22.61
C PHE A 490 17.19 -0.28 -23.48
N ASP A 491 18.21 0.30 -22.86
CA ASP A 491 19.35 0.87 -23.55
C ASP A 491 20.16 -0.20 -24.28
N LYS A 492 20.45 -1.32 -23.61
CA LYS A 492 21.16 -2.46 -24.21
C LYS A 492 20.38 -3.08 -25.38
N ALA A 493 19.05 -3.11 -25.32
CA ALA A 493 18.18 -3.58 -26.39
C ALA A 493 17.94 -2.54 -27.51
N GLY A 494 18.40 -1.30 -27.34
CA GLY A 494 18.16 -0.20 -28.28
C GLY A 494 16.70 0.25 -28.33
N LEU A 495 15.95 0.08 -27.24
CA LEU A 495 14.51 0.34 -27.17
C LEU A 495 14.15 1.73 -26.64
N THR A 496 15.01 2.35 -25.82
CA THR A 496 14.79 3.69 -25.23
C THR A 496 14.40 4.77 -26.24
N PRO A 497 15.06 4.91 -27.41
CA PRO A 497 14.68 5.96 -28.38
C PRO A 497 13.24 5.85 -28.90
N TYR A 498 12.68 4.64 -28.91
CA TYR A 498 11.30 4.42 -29.35
C TYR A 498 10.30 4.81 -28.28
N LEU A 499 10.58 4.49 -27.00
CA LEU A 499 9.79 4.95 -25.86
C LEU A 499 9.76 6.48 -25.79
N ASP A 500 10.92 7.12 -25.95
CA ASP A 500 11.03 8.58 -25.98
C ASP A 500 10.19 9.21 -27.11
N LYS A 501 10.19 8.59 -28.30
CA LYS A 501 9.46 9.11 -29.47
C LYS A 501 7.93 9.02 -29.35
N VAL A 502 7.41 8.09 -28.54
CA VAL A 502 6.00 8.05 -28.16
C VAL A 502 5.71 8.78 -26.83
N GLY A 503 6.72 9.45 -26.25
CA GLY A 503 6.59 10.32 -25.08
C GLY A 503 6.77 9.63 -23.73
N PHE A 504 7.12 8.35 -23.68
CA PHE A 504 7.39 7.61 -22.44
C PHE A 504 8.85 7.80 -22.00
N ASN A 505 9.29 9.05 -21.89
CA ASN A 505 10.59 9.39 -21.34
C ASN A 505 10.65 9.04 -19.85
N LEU A 506 11.86 8.71 -19.38
CA LEU A 506 12.13 8.52 -17.97
C LEU A 506 11.80 9.79 -17.18
N VAL A 507 10.95 9.67 -16.16
CA VAL A 507 10.61 10.79 -15.25
C VAL A 507 11.22 10.66 -13.87
N GLY A 508 11.63 9.46 -13.45
CA GLY A 508 12.16 9.17 -12.12
C GLY A 508 12.18 7.67 -11.80
N TYR A 509 13.02 7.27 -10.83
CA TYR A 509 12.98 5.93 -10.24
C TYR A 509 12.26 6.01 -8.90
N GLY A 510 10.93 5.84 -8.92
CA GLY A 510 10.10 5.99 -7.74
C GLY A 510 8.61 5.77 -8.04
N CYS A 511 7.80 5.77 -6.97
CA CYS A 511 6.38 5.44 -7.04
C CYS A 511 5.57 6.38 -7.96
N THR A 512 5.94 7.66 -8.04
CA THR A 512 5.37 8.66 -8.98
C THR A 512 3.83 8.55 -9.11
N THR A 513 3.30 8.32 -10.32
CA THR A 513 1.88 8.24 -10.60
C THR A 513 1.14 7.14 -9.82
N CYS A 514 1.81 6.04 -9.47
CA CYS A 514 1.20 4.95 -8.68
C CYS A 514 0.69 5.43 -7.31
N ILE A 515 1.45 6.31 -6.64
CA ILE A 515 1.06 6.87 -5.34
C ILE A 515 0.25 8.18 -5.45
N GLY A 516 0.00 8.66 -6.68
CA GLY A 516 -0.65 9.95 -6.91
C GLY A 516 0.30 11.13 -7.10
N ASN A 517 1.62 10.89 -7.09
CA ASN A 517 2.63 11.89 -7.42
C ASN A 517 2.74 12.07 -8.95
N SER A 518 1.60 12.19 -9.63
CA SER A 518 1.53 12.31 -11.08
C SER A 518 2.01 13.66 -11.60
N GLY A 519 2.16 14.67 -10.74
CA GLY A 519 2.34 16.08 -11.13
C GLY A 519 1.11 16.66 -11.85
N PRO A 520 1.16 17.94 -12.27
CA PRO A 520 0.04 18.61 -12.95
C PRO A 520 -0.16 18.09 -14.38
N LEU A 521 -1.39 18.14 -14.89
CA LEU A 521 -1.67 18.05 -16.33
C LEU A 521 -1.11 19.29 -17.06
N PRO A 522 -0.98 19.28 -18.40
CA PRO A 522 -0.80 20.52 -19.16
C PRO A 522 -1.85 21.55 -18.74
N GLU A 523 -1.44 22.81 -18.57
CA GLU A 523 -2.29 23.87 -18.01
C GLU A 523 -3.57 24.06 -18.84
N GLU A 524 -3.43 24.07 -20.16
CA GLU A 524 -4.54 24.19 -21.11
C GLU A 524 -5.52 23.00 -21.04
N VAL A 525 -5.01 21.79 -20.79
CA VAL A 525 -5.83 20.58 -20.63
C VAL A 525 -6.54 20.62 -19.27
N SER A 526 -5.81 20.91 -18.19
CA SER A 526 -6.38 21.03 -16.84
C SER A 526 -7.49 22.08 -16.80
N LYS A 527 -7.25 23.25 -17.41
CA LYS A 527 -8.24 24.32 -17.53
C LYS A 527 -9.49 23.84 -18.26
N ALA A 528 -9.34 23.24 -19.44
CA ALA A 528 -10.47 22.75 -20.22
C ALA A 528 -11.26 21.65 -19.50
N VAL A 529 -10.58 20.75 -18.79
CA VAL A 529 -11.22 19.71 -17.97
C VAL A 529 -12.07 20.31 -16.86
N ASN A 530 -11.51 21.28 -16.13
CA ASN A 530 -12.19 21.89 -14.98
C ASN A 530 -13.32 22.85 -15.40
N GLU A 531 -13.12 23.68 -16.43
CA GLU A 531 -14.13 24.67 -16.88
C GLU A 531 -15.37 24.01 -17.52
N HIS A 532 -15.19 22.83 -18.12
CA HIS A 532 -16.26 22.09 -18.82
C HIS A 532 -16.69 20.80 -18.11
N ASP A 533 -16.22 20.60 -16.87
CA ASP A 533 -16.50 19.43 -16.03
C ASP A 533 -16.28 18.07 -16.72
N LEU A 534 -15.22 17.94 -17.53
CA LEU A 534 -15.01 16.75 -18.33
C LEU A 534 -14.64 15.54 -17.46
N ALA A 535 -15.41 14.45 -17.58
CA ALA A 535 -15.04 13.13 -17.08
C ALA A 535 -13.88 12.50 -17.90
N VAL A 536 -12.65 12.97 -17.66
CA VAL A 536 -11.42 12.43 -18.27
C VAL A 536 -10.85 11.25 -17.48
N THR A 537 -9.92 10.54 -18.12
CA THR A 537 -9.44 9.23 -17.66
C THR A 537 -7.91 9.17 -17.50
N SER A 538 -7.45 8.34 -16.58
CA SER A 538 -6.07 7.86 -16.55
C SER A 538 -6.00 6.37 -16.85
N VAL A 539 -4.91 5.94 -17.48
CA VAL A 539 -4.58 4.54 -17.70
C VAL A 539 -3.16 4.31 -17.16
N LEU A 540 -2.98 3.40 -16.21
CA LEU A 540 -1.70 3.19 -15.55
C LEU A 540 -1.42 1.71 -15.28
N SER A 541 -0.14 1.34 -15.25
CA SER A 541 0.31 0.01 -14.84
C SER A 541 0.45 -0.15 -13.32
N GLY A 542 -0.40 0.55 -12.57
CA GLY A 542 -0.45 0.51 -11.11
C GLY A 542 -1.26 -0.66 -10.54
N ASN A 543 -1.52 -0.59 -9.24
CA ASN A 543 -2.36 -1.54 -8.50
C ASN A 543 -3.63 -0.88 -7.89
N ARG A 544 -3.69 0.45 -7.84
CA ARG A 544 -4.82 1.22 -7.28
C ARG A 544 -5.32 2.27 -8.25
N ASN A 545 -6.64 2.44 -8.28
CA ASN A 545 -7.35 3.33 -9.18
C ASN A 545 -8.53 4.05 -8.49
N PHE A 546 -8.47 4.21 -7.16
CA PHE A 546 -9.48 4.93 -6.40
C PHE A 546 -9.65 6.38 -6.88
N GLU A 547 -10.87 6.89 -6.75
CA GLU A 547 -11.19 8.28 -7.12
C GLU A 547 -10.34 9.27 -6.30
N GLY A 548 -9.80 10.30 -6.96
CA GLY A 548 -8.96 11.33 -6.33
C GLY A 548 -7.54 10.87 -5.96
N ARG A 549 -7.16 9.61 -6.27
CA ARG A 549 -5.82 9.09 -5.97
C ARG A 549 -4.77 9.48 -7.01
N ILE A 550 -5.05 9.29 -8.30
CA ILE A 550 -4.03 9.34 -9.34
C ILE A 550 -3.65 10.76 -9.71
N ASN A 551 -4.64 11.59 -10.02
CA ASN A 551 -4.47 12.99 -10.38
C ASN A 551 -5.75 13.75 -9.97
N PRO A 552 -5.66 14.98 -9.43
CA PRO A 552 -6.82 15.74 -8.98
C PRO A 552 -7.83 16.07 -10.09
N ASP A 553 -7.39 16.20 -11.35
CA ASP A 553 -8.25 16.53 -12.49
C ASP A 553 -8.96 15.28 -13.09
N VAL A 554 -8.60 14.08 -12.63
CA VAL A 554 -9.07 12.82 -13.23
C VAL A 554 -10.10 12.12 -12.35
N LYS A 555 -11.30 11.90 -12.90
CA LYS A 555 -12.43 11.25 -12.21
C LYS A 555 -12.44 9.71 -12.35
N MET A 556 -11.83 9.19 -13.42
CA MET A 556 -11.91 7.77 -13.79
C MET A 556 -10.51 7.20 -14.06
N ASN A 557 -10.14 6.08 -13.43
CA ASN A 557 -8.79 5.55 -13.51
C ASN A 557 -8.81 4.05 -13.85
N TYR A 558 -7.96 3.63 -14.80
CA TYR A 558 -7.90 2.25 -15.27
C TYR A 558 -6.52 1.62 -15.06
N LEU A 559 -6.50 0.44 -14.44
CA LEU A 559 -5.32 -0.39 -14.35
C LEU A 559 -5.18 -1.22 -15.62
N ALA A 560 -4.01 -1.20 -16.24
CA ALA A 560 -3.74 -1.93 -17.47
C ALA A 560 -2.26 -2.39 -17.54
N SER A 561 -1.96 -3.39 -18.36
CA SER A 561 -0.58 -3.80 -18.58
C SER A 561 0.23 -2.68 -19.25
N PRO A 562 1.56 -2.58 -19.00
CA PRO A 562 2.42 -1.60 -19.67
C PRO A 562 2.22 -1.44 -21.20
N PRO A 563 2.11 -2.51 -22.01
CA PRO A 563 1.84 -2.36 -23.45
C PRO A 563 0.45 -1.77 -23.75
N LEU A 564 -0.57 -2.07 -22.94
CA LEU A 564 -1.89 -1.44 -23.08
C LEU A 564 -1.86 0.03 -22.70
N VAL A 565 -1.04 0.43 -21.71
CA VAL A 565 -0.83 1.86 -21.39
C VAL A 565 -0.31 2.62 -22.61
N VAL A 566 0.65 2.05 -23.34
CA VAL A 566 1.15 2.62 -24.61
C VAL A 566 0.03 2.69 -25.64
N ALA A 567 -0.73 1.61 -25.85
CA ALA A 567 -1.83 1.57 -26.81
C ALA A 567 -2.91 2.65 -26.53
N TYR A 568 -3.30 2.83 -25.27
CA TYR A 568 -4.26 3.86 -24.88
C TYR A 568 -3.69 5.28 -24.99
N ALA A 569 -2.38 5.48 -24.84
CA ALA A 569 -1.75 6.77 -25.11
C ALA A 569 -1.77 7.14 -26.61
N LEU A 570 -1.64 6.14 -27.49
CA LEU A 570 -1.77 6.31 -28.94
C LEU A 570 -3.22 6.61 -29.35
N ALA A 571 -4.18 5.85 -28.81
CA ALA A 571 -5.60 6.06 -29.06
C ALA A 571 -6.10 7.40 -28.49
N GLY A 572 -5.65 7.75 -27.28
CA GLY A 572 -5.96 8.99 -26.57
C GLY A 572 -7.36 9.09 -25.96
N SER A 573 -8.17 8.02 -26.02
CA SER A 573 -9.51 7.99 -25.43
C SER A 573 -9.96 6.57 -25.08
N MET A 574 -10.68 6.42 -23.96
CA MET A 574 -11.40 5.20 -23.58
C MET A 574 -12.66 4.94 -24.43
N LYS A 575 -13.07 5.90 -25.28
CA LYS A 575 -14.14 5.71 -26.27
C LYS A 575 -13.71 4.82 -27.44
N VAL A 576 -12.41 4.72 -27.70
CA VAL A 576 -11.86 3.91 -28.80
C VAL A 576 -11.85 2.45 -28.36
N ASP A 577 -12.49 1.56 -29.13
CA ASP A 577 -12.34 0.13 -28.94
C ASP A 577 -10.99 -0.29 -29.55
N ILE A 578 -9.91 -0.21 -28.77
CA ILE A 578 -8.56 -0.52 -29.25
C ILE A 578 -8.40 -1.96 -29.77
N THR A 579 -9.39 -2.85 -29.57
CA THR A 579 -9.40 -4.20 -30.13
C THR A 579 -9.99 -4.28 -31.54
N LYS A 580 -10.73 -3.26 -31.99
CA LYS A 580 -11.42 -3.23 -33.29
C LYS A 580 -11.10 -1.98 -34.13
N ASP A 581 -10.93 -0.85 -33.47
CA ASP A 581 -10.69 0.44 -34.10
C ASP A 581 -9.20 0.66 -34.37
N ALA A 582 -8.90 1.49 -35.36
CA ALA A 582 -7.53 1.90 -35.64
C ALA A 582 -7.02 2.84 -34.54
N LEU A 583 -5.80 2.61 -34.07
CA LEU A 583 -5.11 3.48 -33.10
C LEU A 583 -4.63 4.80 -33.76
N GLY A 584 -4.41 4.75 -35.07
CA GLY A 584 -4.04 5.88 -35.89
C GLY A 584 -3.87 5.46 -37.35
N VAL A 585 -3.29 6.36 -38.14
CA VAL A 585 -2.96 6.12 -39.55
C VAL A 585 -1.45 6.15 -39.72
N ASP A 586 -0.91 5.25 -40.53
CA ASP A 586 0.51 5.24 -40.84
C ASP A 586 0.90 6.32 -41.86
N GLN A 587 2.20 6.37 -42.20
CA GLN A 587 2.75 7.32 -43.17
C GLN A 587 2.18 7.15 -44.60
N ASP A 588 1.62 5.98 -44.92
CA ASP A 588 0.95 5.69 -46.19
C ASP A 588 -0.57 5.99 -46.14
N GLY A 589 -1.09 6.45 -45.00
CA GLY A 589 -2.51 6.68 -44.77
C GLY A 589 -3.32 5.42 -44.48
N LYS A 590 -2.69 4.28 -44.17
CA LYS A 590 -3.38 3.03 -43.81
C LYS A 590 -3.73 3.02 -42.32
N PRO A 591 -4.90 2.47 -41.94
CA PRO A 591 -5.23 2.27 -40.53
C PRO A 591 -4.24 1.30 -39.88
N VAL A 592 -3.81 1.64 -38.66
CA VAL A 592 -2.95 0.78 -37.82
C VAL A 592 -3.76 0.29 -36.64
N TYR A 593 -3.89 -1.02 -36.50
CA TYR A 593 -4.62 -1.68 -35.43
C TYR A 593 -3.68 -2.17 -34.33
N LEU A 594 -4.22 -2.48 -33.15
CA LEU A 594 -3.44 -3.04 -32.04
C LEU A 594 -2.68 -4.31 -32.45
N ALA A 595 -3.31 -5.19 -33.22
CA ALA A 595 -2.69 -6.42 -33.71
C ALA A 595 -1.46 -6.17 -34.61
N ASP A 596 -1.36 -5.01 -35.27
CA ASP A 596 -0.24 -4.67 -36.15
C ASP A 596 1.02 -4.26 -35.37
N ILE A 597 0.86 -3.89 -34.09
CA ILE A 597 1.95 -3.40 -33.24
C ILE A 597 2.16 -4.24 -31.98
N TRP A 598 1.30 -5.23 -31.72
CA TRP A 598 1.46 -6.13 -30.59
C TRP A 598 2.64 -7.08 -30.82
N PRO A 599 3.56 -7.23 -29.84
CA PRO A 599 4.67 -8.16 -29.97
C PRO A 599 4.18 -9.61 -29.76
N THR A 600 4.81 -10.53 -30.47
CA THR A 600 4.71 -11.96 -30.17
C THR A 600 5.52 -12.30 -28.93
N GLU A 601 5.18 -13.41 -28.28
CA GLU A 601 5.92 -13.88 -27.10
C GLU A 601 7.40 -14.17 -27.41
N ALA A 602 7.67 -14.74 -28.60
CA ALA A 602 9.04 -14.99 -29.06
C ALA A 602 9.88 -13.70 -29.16
N GLU A 603 9.31 -12.62 -29.73
CA GLU A 603 9.99 -11.32 -29.81
C GLU A 603 10.36 -10.76 -28.42
N VAL A 604 9.46 -10.93 -27.44
CA VAL A 604 9.70 -10.49 -26.05
C VAL A 604 10.80 -11.35 -25.40
N ASN A 605 10.67 -12.68 -25.49
CA ASN A 605 11.59 -13.64 -24.89
C ASN A 605 13.01 -13.48 -25.44
N ASP A 606 13.15 -13.26 -26.75
CA ASP A 606 14.45 -13.03 -27.39
C ASP A 606 15.13 -11.77 -26.86
N VAL A 607 14.39 -10.67 -26.68
CA VAL A 607 14.96 -9.44 -26.13
C VAL A 607 15.35 -9.64 -24.67
N VAL A 608 14.48 -10.25 -23.85
CA VAL A 608 14.76 -10.51 -22.42
C VAL A 608 16.02 -11.36 -22.26
N ALA A 609 16.13 -12.47 -23.00
CA ALA A 609 17.26 -13.39 -22.91
C ALA A 609 18.60 -12.75 -23.33
N ASN A 610 18.59 -11.79 -24.25
CA ASN A 610 19.80 -11.14 -24.75
C ASN A 610 20.16 -9.85 -23.99
N ALA A 611 19.17 -9.13 -23.48
CA ALA A 611 19.37 -7.84 -22.81
C ALA A 611 19.65 -8.00 -21.31
N ILE A 612 19.00 -8.95 -20.63
CA ILE A 612 19.04 -9.07 -19.16
C ILE A 612 20.05 -10.14 -18.74
N GLY A 613 20.88 -9.83 -17.75
CA GLY A 613 21.86 -10.78 -17.21
C GLY A 613 22.41 -10.36 -15.86
N GLU A 614 23.11 -11.29 -15.20
CA GLU A 614 23.61 -11.16 -13.83
C GLU A 614 24.47 -9.90 -13.61
N ASP A 615 25.37 -9.61 -14.54
CA ASP A 615 26.27 -8.44 -14.47
C ASP A 615 25.51 -7.11 -14.35
N MET A 616 24.30 -7.03 -14.90
CA MET A 616 23.46 -5.83 -14.82
C MET A 616 23.00 -5.57 -13.38
N PHE A 617 22.51 -6.61 -12.70
CA PHE A 617 22.11 -6.50 -11.29
C PHE A 617 23.30 -6.22 -10.39
N ASN A 618 24.41 -6.93 -10.59
CA ASN A 618 25.64 -6.71 -9.83
C ASN A 618 26.13 -5.25 -9.94
N LYS A 619 26.15 -4.70 -11.16
CA LYS A 619 26.56 -3.31 -11.39
C LYS A 619 25.59 -2.31 -10.77
N SER A 620 24.28 -2.50 -10.96
CA SER A 620 23.27 -1.51 -10.55
C SER A 620 23.04 -1.49 -9.04
N TYR A 621 23.35 -2.58 -8.33
CA TYR A 621 23.21 -2.70 -6.88
C TYR A 621 24.52 -2.63 -6.07
N GLN A 622 25.69 -2.56 -6.73
CA GLN A 622 26.99 -2.51 -6.04
C GLN A 622 27.07 -1.40 -4.98
N ASP A 623 26.57 -0.20 -5.32
CA ASP A 623 26.62 1.00 -4.47
C ASP A 623 25.23 1.46 -4.01
N VAL A 624 24.29 0.52 -3.85
CA VAL A 624 22.86 0.81 -3.56
C VAL A 624 22.64 1.70 -2.33
N PHE A 625 23.54 1.66 -1.33
CA PHE A 625 23.46 2.46 -0.11
C PHE A 625 24.30 3.75 -0.15
N ALA A 626 25.14 3.95 -1.17
CA ALA A 626 26.07 5.08 -1.23
C ALA A 626 25.37 6.40 -1.62
N GLY A 627 24.35 6.31 -2.49
CA GLY A 627 23.63 7.46 -3.05
C GLY A 627 24.47 8.30 -4.01
N ASP A 628 23.82 9.30 -4.61
CA ASP A 628 24.49 10.25 -5.51
C ASP A 628 25.31 11.31 -4.74
N ALA A 629 25.98 12.20 -5.50
CA ALA A 629 26.77 13.28 -4.93
C ALA A 629 25.95 14.29 -4.10
N GLN A 630 24.67 14.52 -4.43
CA GLN A 630 23.80 15.44 -3.68
C GLN A 630 23.43 14.83 -2.33
N TRP A 631 23.06 13.55 -2.30
CA TRP A 631 22.80 12.79 -1.06
C TRP A 631 24.01 12.82 -0.14
N GLN A 632 25.21 12.53 -0.67
CA GLN A 632 26.46 12.52 0.09
C GLN A 632 26.88 13.91 0.60
N ALA A 633 26.46 14.99 -0.08
CA ALA A 633 26.76 16.36 0.30
C ALA A 633 25.82 16.94 1.37
N LEU A 634 24.73 16.27 1.74
CA LEU A 634 23.81 16.75 2.78
C LEU A 634 24.52 16.93 4.14
N SER A 635 24.42 18.10 4.74
CA SER A 635 24.89 18.31 6.11
C SER A 635 23.93 17.62 7.09
N ILE A 636 24.46 16.72 7.93
CA ILE A 636 23.68 16.04 8.98
C ILE A 636 24.18 16.47 10.36
N PRO A 637 23.28 16.61 11.35
CA PRO A 637 23.68 16.82 12.75
C PRO A 637 24.44 15.58 13.28
N THR A 638 25.25 15.79 14.32
CA THR A 638 25.98 14.72 15.01
C THR A 638 25.40 14.50 16.41
N GLY A 639 25.14 13.26 16.79
CA GLY A 639 24.65 12.91 18.14
C GLY A 639 23.58 11.82 18.15
N ASN A 640 23.35 11.25 19.34
CA ASN A 640 22.40 10.15 19.56
C ASN A 640 20.95 10.62 19.75
N THR A 641 20.74 11.89 20.08
CA THR A 641 19.41 12.53 20.16
C THR A 641 19.27 13.54 19.02
N PHE A 642 18.06 13.69 18.50
CA PHE A 642 17.79 14.66 17.44
C PHE A 642 17.63 16.06 18.00
N GLU A 643 18.26 17.06 17.39
CA GLU A 643 18.06 18.47 17.75
C GLU A 643 16.87 19.02 16.95
N TRP A 644 15.73 19.19 17.62
CA TRP A 644 14.52 19.70 16.98
C TRP A 644 14.63 21.18 16.64
N ASP A 645 14.46 21.52 15.36
CA ASP A 645 14.30 22.90 14.91
C ASP A 645 12.85 23.36 15.10
N ALA A 646 12.64 24.41 15.90
CA ALA A 646 11.31 24.97 16.18
C ALA A 646 10.65 25.60 14.94
N GLU A 647 11.46 26.05 13.98
CA GLU A 647 11.00 26.62 12.71
C GLU A 647 10.75 25.54 11.64
N SER A 648 11.08 24.27 11.95
CA SER A 648 10.81 23.17 11.03
C SER A 648 9.32 23.07 10.71
N THR A 649 9.05 22.93 9.41
CA THR A 649 7.72 22.60 8.89
C THR A 649 7.65 21.16 8.36
N TYR A 650 8.71 20.36 8.46
CA TYR A 650 8.75 18.96 8.02
C TYR A 650 8.93 17.93 9.14
N VAL A 651 9.69 18.26 10.19
CA VAL A 651 10.07 17.34 11.28
C VAL A 651 9.86 18.04 12.62
N ARG A 652 8.84 17.62 13.39
CA ARG A 652 8.51 18.19 14.70
C ARG A 652 8.24 17.10 15.73
N LYS A 653 8.72 17.32 16.95
CA LYS A 653 8.52 16.41 18.09
C LYS A 653 7.02 16.23 18.38
N PRO A 654 6.47 15.02 18.23
CA PRO A 654 5.06 14.75 18.53
C PRO A 654 4.80 14.63 20.05
N PRO A 655 3.55 14.85 20.50
CA PRO A 655 3.19 14.89 21.93
C PRO A 655 2.90 13.50 22.55
N TYR A 656 3.17 12.38 21.87
CA TYR A 656 2.69 11.05 22.25
C TYR A 656 3.07 10.56 23.65
N PHE A 657 4.20 11.05 24.17
CA PHE A 657 4.78 10.61 25.44
C PHE A 657 4.72 11.70 26.53
N GLU A 658 4.04 12.82 26.27
CA GLU A 658 3.87 13.89 27.26
C GLU A 658 3.12 13.39 28.50
N GLY A 659 3.70 13.60 29.68
CA GLY A 659 3.13 13.14 30.95
C GLY A 659 3.17 11.62 31.16
N MET A 660 3.85 10.86 30.30
CA MET A 660 4.00 9.41 30.48
C MET A 660 4.72 9.07 31.78
N THR A 661 4.22 8.05 32.48
CA THR A 661 4.87 7.48 33.68
C THR A 661 5.07 5.96 33.56
N MET A 662 5.89 5.39 34.45
CA MET A 662 6.15 3.95 34.50
C MET A 662 4.95 3.12 34.96
N GLU A 663 4.02 3.72 35.71
CA GLU A 663 2.74 3.13 36.08
C GLU A 663 1.69 3.44 35.00
N THR A 664 0.84 2.46 34.70
CA THR A 664 -0.24 2.63 33.71
C THR A 664 -1.43 3.33 34.35
N THR A 665 -1.99 4.32 33.66
CA THR A 665 -3.29 4.89 34.03
C THR A 665 -4.38 3.85 33.78
N PRO A 666 -5.28 3.57 34.74
CA PRO A 666 -6.38 2.64 34.53
C PRO A 666 -7.29 3.07 33.37
N VAL A 667 -7.77 2.08 32.63
CA VAL A 667 -8.77 2.26 31.57
C VAL A 667 -10.09 2.71 32.20
N THR A 668 -10.77 3.67 31.59
CA THR A 668 -12.06 4.20 32.06
C THR A 668 -13.14 4.04 31.00
N ASP A 669 -14.40 3.96 31.43
CA ASP A 669 -15.55 4.08 30.54
C ASP A 669 -15.59 5.47 29.87
N ILE A 670 -16.28 5.56 28.74
CA ILE A 670 -16.41 6.80 27.96
C ILE A 670 -17.82 7.35 28.16
N THR A 671 -17.97 8.61 28.59
CA THR A 671 -19.28 9.21 28.85
C THR A 671 -19.42 10.56 28.15
N GLY A 672 -20.61 10.84 27.60
CA GLY A 672 -20.93 12.13 26.99
C GLY A 672 -20.16 12.42 25.71
N ALA A 673 -19.74 11.39 24.97
CA ALA A 673 -18.98 11.57 23.75
C ALA A 673 -19.83 12.09 22.59
N ARG A 674 -19.25 12.89 21.71
CA ARG A 674 -19.90 13.44 20.51
C ARG A 674 -19.37 12.79 19.23
N VAL A 675 -20.22 12.67 18.22
CA VAL A 675 -19.81 12.14 16.91
C VAL A 675 -19.07 13.21 16.14
N LEU A 676 -17.79 12.98 15.85
CA LEU A 676 -16.98 13.88 15.01
C LEU A 676 -17.29 13.70 13.53
N ALA A 677 -17.57 12.45 13.11
CA ALA A 677 -17.95 12.10 11.74
C ALA A 677 -18.83 10.85 11.72
N LYS A 678 -19.86 10.86 10.86
CA LYS A 678 -20.66 9.70 10.48
C LYS A 678 -20.40 9.39 9.02
N LEU A 679 -19.76 8.27 8.75
CA LEU A 679 -19.21 7.92 7.45
C LEU A 679 -19.86 6.65 6.88
N GLY A 680 -19.87 6.54 5.55
CA GLY A 680 -20.44 5.39 4.86
C GLY A 680 -19.51 4.17 4.76
N ASP A 681 -19.75 3.34 3.76
CA ASP A 681 -18.95 2.16 3.43
C ASP A 681 -17.62 2.51 2.75
N SER A 682 -16.66 1.59 2.86
CA SER A 682 -15.36 1.59 2.16
C SER A 682 -14.58 2.89 2.30
N VAL A 683 -14.65 3.52 3.48
CA VAL A 683 -13.83 4.69 3.84
C VAL A 683 -12.37 4.26 3.90
N THR A 684 -11.62 4.59 2.86
CA THR A 684 -10.19 4.24 2.78
C THR A 684 -9.33 5.08 3.72
N THR A 685 -8.11 4.60 4.04
CA THR A 685 -7.09 5.39 4.75
C THR A 685 -6.68 6.67 4.00
N ASP A 686 -6.94 6.77 2.70
CA ASP A 686 -6.73 8.01 1.94
C ASP A 686 -7.79 9.06 2.27
N HIS A 687 -9.01 8.66 2.65
CA HIS A 687 -10.03 9.58 3.17
C HIS A 687 -9.67 10.06 4.59
N ILE A 688 -9.17 9.15 5.43
CA ILE A 688 -8.81 9.43 6.83
C ILE A 688 -7.50 10.23 6.91
N SER A 689 -6.48 9.87 6.13
CA SER A 689 -5.17 10.51 6.10
C SER A 689 -4.68 10.64 4.65
N PRO A 690 -5.10 11.72 3.95
CA PRO A 690 -4.66 11.97 2.58
C PRO A 690 -3.15 12.13 2.52
N ALA A 691 -2.54 11.74 1.40
CA ALA A 691 -1.10 11.95 1.16
C ALA A 691 -0.81 12.95 0.04
N GLY A 692 -1.83 13.36 -0.72
CA GLY A 692 -1.69 14.24 -1.90
C GLY A 692 -1.49 15.72 -1.56
N ALA A 693 -1.81 16.58 -2.54
CA ALA A 693 -1.60 18.02 -2.44
C ALA A 693 -2.40 18.68 -1.30
N ILE A 694 -1.82 19.74 -0.72
CA ILE A 694 -2.43 20.56 0.33
C ILE A 694 -3.04 21.82 -0.32
N LYS A 695 -4.33 22.08 -0.09
CA LYS A 695 -5.01 23.30 -0.57
C LYS A 695 -4.82 24.47 0.40
N ALA A 696 -4.66 25.68 -0.11
CA ALA A 696 -4.34 26.87 0.69
C ALA A 696 -5.45 27.30 1.66
N ASP A 697 -6.70 27.03 1.32
CA ASP A 697 -7.88 27.37 2.12
C ASP A 697 -8.20 26.37 3.24
N THR A 698 -7.46 25.26 3.31
CA THR A 698 -7.61 24.23 4.36
C THR A 698 -6.83 24.59 5.63
N PRO A 699 -7.16 24.01 6.81
CA PRO A 699 -6.43 24.26 8.06
C PRO A 699 -4.91 24.05 7.93
N ALA A 700 -4.47 22.98 7.25
CA ALA A 700 -3.05 22.72 7.01
C ALA A 700 -2.39 23.78 6.11
N GLY A 701 -3.08 24.22 5.05
CA GLY A 701 -2.58 25.27 4.15
C GLY A 701 -2.43 26.63 4.85
N LYS A 702 -3.39 26.98 5.71
CA LYS A 702 -3.32 28.18 6.56
C LYS A 702 -2.14 28.11 7.53
N TYR A 703 -1.99 26.99 8.25
CA TYR A 703 -0.84 26.76 9.14
C TYR A 703 0.49 26.94 8.42
N LEU A 704 0.66 26.33 7.23
CA LEU A 704 1.90 26.46 6.45
C LEU A 704 2.15 27.91 6.02
N THR A 705 1.10 28.64 5.61
CA THR A 705 1.19 30.04 5.21
C THR A 705 1.59 30.94 6.39
N GLU A 706 1.01 30.71 7.57
CA GLU A 706 1.34 31.41 8.81
C GLU A 706 2.79 31.19 9.24
N HIS A 707 3.39 30.05 8.86
CA HIS A 707 4.80 29.72 9.07
C HIS A 707 5.69 30.08 7.87
N GLY A 708 5.23 30.96 6.98
CA GLY A 708 6.04 31.53 5.89
C GLY A 708 6.29 30.60 4.70
N VAL A 709 5.59 29.47 4.59
CA VAL A 709 5.72 28.56 3.45
C VAL A 709 4.86 29.07 2.29
N GLU A 710 5.46 29.27 1.12
CA GLU A 710 4.73 29.64 -0.08
C GLU A 710 3.88 28.47 -0.62
N ARG A 711 2.77 28.78 -1.30
CA ARG A 711 1.84 27.75 -1.83
C ARG A 711 2.53 26.70 -2.70
N ARG A 712 3.52 27.09 -3.51
CA ARG A 712 4.29 26.17 -4.37
C ARG A 712 5.15 25.19 -3.57
N ASP A 713 5.46 25.52 -2.31
CA ASP A 713 6.34 24.77 -1.40
C ASP A 713 5.57 24.04 -0.30
N PHE A 714 4.23 24.06 -0.34
CA PHE A 714 3.41 23.23 0.55
C PHE A 714 3.76 21.75 0.45
N ASN A 715 4.20 21.31 -0.73
CA ASN A 715 4.47 19.92 -1.05
C ASN A 715 3.19 19.08 -0.85
N SER A 716 3.29 17.86 -0.37
CA SER A 716 2.16 16.95 -0.16
C SER A 716 1.98 16.58 1.30
N TYR A 717 0.78 16.16 1.72
CA TYR A 717 0.58 15.64 3.08
C TYR A 717 1.52 14.47 3.38
N GLY A 718 1.81 13.60 2.40
CA GLY A 718 2.76 12.48 2.57
C GLY A 718 4.17 12.95 2.94
N SER A 719 4.63 14.05 2.32
CA SER A 719 5.93 14.64 2.64
C SER A 719 5.98 15.27 4.04
N ARG A 720 4.83 15.67 4.61
CA ARG A 720 4.72 16.40 5.89
C ARG A 720 4.54 15.49 7.10
N ARG A 721 4.70 14.18 6.94
CA ARG A 721 4.43 13.18 7.99
C ARG A 721 5.35 13.19 9.20
N GLY A 722 6.51 13.83 9.10
CA GLY A 722 7.34 14.12 10.27
C GLY A 722 6.80 15.27 11.12
N ASN A 723 5.77 15.99 10.66
CA ASN A 723 5.21 17.14 11.34
C ASN A 723 3.75 16.88 11.75
N HIS A 724 3.55 16.60 13.04
CA HIS A 724 2.24 16.31 13.58
C HIS A 724 1.23 17.47 13.41
N GLU A 725 1.67 18.73 13.48
CA GLU A 725 0.78 19.90 13.32
C GLU A 725 0.07 19.91 11.95
N VAL A 726 0.80 19.58 10.89
CA VAL A 726 0.23 19.50 9.54
C VAL A 726 -0.66 18.27 9.41
N MET A 727 -0.23 17.13 9.96
CA MET A 727 -0.95 15.88 9.78
C MET A 727 -2.26 15.79 10.57
N ILE A 728 -2.33 16.35 11.79
CA ILE A 728 -3.59 16.46 12.54
C ILE A 728 -4.60 17.30 11.75
N ARG A 729 -4.16 18.44 11.21
CA ARG A 729 -4.97 19.32 10.34
C ARG A 729 -5.40 18.67 9.03
N GLY A 730 -4.60 17.72 8.53
CA GLY A 730 -4.90 16.92 7.34
C GLY A 730 -5.80 15.70 7.61
N THR A 731 -6.05 15.36 8.86
CA THR A 731 -6.84 14.17 9.20
C THR A 731 -8.31 14.39 8.87
N PHE A 732 -8.90 13.46 8.11
CA PHE A 732 -10.21 13.56 7.46
C PHE A 732 -10.33 14.74 6.47
N ALA A 733 -9.22 15.32 5.99
CA ALA A 733 -9.24 16.48 5.09
C ALA A 733 -9.31 16.12 3.59
N ASN A 734 -9.57 14.85 3.24
CA ASN A 734 -9.66 14.43 1.85
C ASN A 734 -10.83 15.15 1.16
N ILE A 735 -10.57 15.69 -0.04
CA ILE A 735 -11.55 16.48 -0.82
C ILE A 735 -12.79 15.69 -1.27
N ARG A 736 -12.74 14.36 -1.21
CA ARG A 736 -13.84 13.44 -1.56
C ARG A 736 -14.53 12.82 -0.34
N LEU A 737 -14.13 13.20 0.87
CA LEU A 737 -14.77 12.69 2.08
C LEU A 737 -16.22 13.20 2.15
N ARG A 738 -17.15 12.29 2.43
CA ARG A 738 -18.57 12.60 2.58
C ARG A 738 -19.00 12.29 4.01
N ASN A 739 -19.18 13.35 4.79
CA ASN A 739 -19.60 13.24 6.19
C ASN A 739 -21.12 13.43 6.29
N GLN A 740 -21.84 12.39 6.74
CA GLN A 740 -23.30 12.37 6.74
C GLN A 740 -23.92 13.34 7.75
N ILE A 741 -23.17 13.80 8.77
CA ILE A 741 -23.64 14.85 9.69
C ILE A 741 -23.55 16.27 9.10
N ALA A 742 -22.82 16.45 7.99
CA ALA A 742 -22.73 17.73 7.27
C ALA A 742 -23.24 17.56 5.82
N PRO A 743 -24.55 17.27 5.63
CA PRO A 743 -25.11 16.99 4.32
C PRO A 743 -24.93 18.16 3.35
N GLY A 744 -24.70 17.85 2.07
CA GLY A 744 -24.45 18.86 1.03
C GLY A 744 -23.00 19.37 0.96
N THR A 745 -22.10 18.84 1.79
CA THR A 745 -20.67 19.15 1.76
C THR A 745 -19.85 17.97 1.24
N GLU A 746 -18.70 18.27 0.64
CA GLU A 746 -17.68 17.30 0.25
C GLU A 746 -16.32 17.83 0.69
N GLY A 747 -15.52 17.01 1.37
CA GLY A 747 -14.28 17.43 2.01
C GLY A 747 -14.24 17.14 3.51
N GLY A 748 -13.23 17.69 4.18
CA GLY A 748 -13.05 17.53 5.63
C GLY A 748 -13.95 18.41 6.49
N PHE A 749 -15.26 18.33 6.26
CA PHE A 749 -16.27 19.11 6.96
C PHE A 749 -17.06 18.29 7.98
N THR A 750 -17.51 18.96 9.03
CA THR A 750 -18.39 18.41 10.07
C THR A 750 -19.29 19.50 10.64
N ARG A 751 -20.17 19.15 11.59
CA ARG A 751 -20.93 20.12 12.40
C ARG A 751 -20.33 20.22 13.79
N ASP A 752 -20.14 21.45 14.25
CA ASP A 752 -19.57 21.74 15.56
C ASP A 752 -20.65 22.00 16.60
N PHE A 753 -21.06 20.95 17.33
CA PHE A 753 -22.07 21.02 18.37
C PHE A 753 -21.61 21.75 19.65
N THR A 754 -20.36 22.22 19.74
CA THR A 754 -19.93 23.11 20.83
C THR A 754 -20.39 24.56 20.63
N VAL A 755 -20.72 24.92 19.39
CA VAL A 755 -21.19 26.26 19.02
C VAL A 755 -22.70 26.23 18.80
N GLU A 756 -23.39 27.28 19.28
CA GLU A 756 -24.84 27.42 19.10
C GLU A 756 -25.23 27.32 17.61
N GLY A 757 -26.25 26.52 17.30
CA GLY A 757 -26.71 26.24 15.94
C GLY A 757 -25.91 25.16 15.20
N ALA A 758 -24.85 24.63 15.81
CA ALA A 758 -23.99 23.58 15.24
C ALA A 758 -23.56 23.85 13.78
N PRO A 759 -22.84 24.96 13.54
CA PRO A 759 -22.43 25.37 12.21
C PRO A 759 -21.50 24.34 11.57
N VAL A 760 -21.48 24.33 10.24
CA VAL A 760 -20.50 23.54 9.47
C VAL A 760 -19.12 24.17 9.61
N SER A 761 -18.13 23.35 9.97
CA SER A 761 -16.72 23.75 10.13
C SER A 761 -15.79 22.64 9.63
N PHE A 762 -14.48 22.92 9.56
CA PHE A 762 -13.51 21.87 9.31
C PHE A 762 -13.42 20.92 10.51
N ILE A 763 -13.21 19.62 10.24
CA ILE A 763 -13.08 18.59 11.28
C ILE A 763 -12.00 18.95 12.31
N TYR A 764 -10.86 19.48 11.86
CA TYR A 764 -9.80 19.94 12.74
C TYR A 764 -10.29 21.03 13.71
N ASP A 765 -10.94 22.08 13.18
CA ASP A 765 -11.40 23.22 13.98
C ASP A 765 -12.44 22.78 15.02
N ALA A 766 -13.41 21.96 14.62
CA ALA A 766 -14.41 21.39 15.55
C ALA A 766 -13.75 20.55 16.65
N SER A 767 -12.79 19.69 16.27
CA SER A 767 -12.03 18.86 17.22
C SER A 767 -11.32 19.70 18.28
N GLN A 768 -10.70 20.83 17.89
CA GLN A 768 -10.04 21.73 18.85
C GLN A 768 -11.04 22.30 19.87
N ASN A 769 -12.24 22.68 19.43
CA ASN A 769 -13.29 23.17 20.32
C ASN A 769 -13.78 22.10 21.30
N TYR A 770 -13.98 20.86 20.84
CA TYR A 770 -14.34 19.74 21.72
C TYR A 770 -13.26 19.41 22.75
N GLN A 771 -11.98 19.43 22.33
CA GLN A 771 -10.85 19.19 23.23
C GLN A 771 -10.76 20.28 24.31
N ALA A 772 -10.94 21.55 23.93
CA ALA A 772 -11.00 22.67 24.88
C ALA A 772 -12.18 22.55 25.86
N ALA A 773 -13.30 21.98 25.43
CA ALA A 773 -14.46 21.68 26.26
C ALA A 773 -14.35 20.38 27.07
N GLY A 774 -13.28 19.59 26.92
CA GLY A 774 -13.11 18.29 27.57
C GLY A 774 -14.11 17.22 27.11
N THR A 775 -14.68 17.36 25.91
CA THR A 775 -15.69 16.44 25.38
C THR A 775 -15.02 15.31 24.59
N PRO A 776 -15.22 14.03 24.96
CA PRO A 776 -14.67 12.92 24.19
C PRO A 776 -15.35 12.79 22.82
N LEU A 777 -14.65 12.25 21.83
CA LEU A 777 -15.17 12.10 20.48
C LEU A 777 -15.27 10.64 20.05
N VAL A 778 -16.23 10.35 19.18
CA VAL A 778 -16.40 9.06 18.51
C VAL A 778 -16.58 9.23 17.00
N ILE A 779 -16.29 8.18 16.24
CA ILE A 779 -16.58 8.09 14.81
C ILE A 779 -17.56 6.96 14.57
N LEU A 780 -18.55 7.18 13.70
CA LEU A 780 -19.42 6.12 13.16
C LEU A 780 -19.00 5.83 11.71
N GLY A 781 -18.90 4.56 11.34
CA GLY A 781 -18.54 4.14 9.97
C GLY A 781 -19.34 2.94 9.47
N GLY A 782 -19.38 2.75 8.16
CA GLY A 782 -19.98 1.57 7.53
C GLY A 782 -19.05 0.36 7.49
N LYS A 783 -19.11 -0.39 6.39
CA LYS A 783 -18.28 -1.57 6.13
C LYS A 783 -16.89 -1.19 5.63
N GLU A 784 -15.91 -2.06 5.84
CA GLU A 784 -14.55 -1.95 5.31
C GLU A 784 -13.84 -0.63 5.68
N TYR A 785 -14.12 -0.15 6.89
CA TYR A 785 -13.55 1.09 7.40
C TYR A 785 -12.02 0.98 7.55
N GLY A 786 -11.29 1.93 6.96
CA GLY A 786 -9.83 1.96 6.95
C GLY A 786 -9.18 1.11 5.86
N SER A 787 -9.88 0.80 4.77
CA SER A 787 -9.30 0.06 3.64
C SER A 787 -8.14 0.81 2.94
N GLY A 788 -7.18 0.08 2.35
CA GLY A 788 -6.16 0.69 1.50
C GLY A 788 -4.73 0.67 2.07
N SER A 789 -4.10 1.84 2.20
CA SER A 789 -2.67 1.93 2.56
C SER A 789 -2.45 1.69 4.06
N SER A 790 -1.29 1.18 4.45
CA SER A 790 -0.91 0.86 5.83
C SER A 790 -0.57 2.08 6.71
N ARG A 791 -1.17 3.24 6.45
CA ARG A 791 -0.76 4.53 7.01
C ARG A 791 -1.17 4.65 8.48
N ASP A 792 -0.18 4.66 9.36
CA ASP A 792 -0.36 4.88 10.80
C ASP A 792 -0.96 6.26 11.14
N TRP A 793 -0.70 7.28 10.33
CA TRP A 793 -1.30 8.61 10.48
C TRP A 793 -2.84 8.61 10.42
N ALA A 794 -3.46 7.59 9.81
CA ALA A 794 -4.90 7.41 9.90
C ALA A 794 -5.37 7.11 11.34
N ALA A 795 -4.53 6.50 12.18
CA ALA A 795 -4.81 6.29 13.60
C ALA A 795 -4.21 7.39 14.48
N LYS A 796 -2.96 7.81 14.24
CA LYS A 796 -2.31 8.92 14.99
C LYS A 796 -3.14 10.19 14.90
N GLY A 797 -3.56 10.56 13.69
CA GLY A 797 -4.43 11.71 13.46
C GLY A 797 -5.78 11.57 14.17
N THR A 798 -6.43 10.41 14.06
CA THR A 798 -7.70 10.12 14.74
C THR A 798 -7.59 10.29 16.26
N ALA A 799 -6.54 9.73 16.87
CA ALA A 799 -6.28 9.86 18.30
C ALA A 799 -6.00 11.31 18.72
N LEU A 800 -5.17 12.03 17.96
CA LEU A 800 -4.79 13.43 18.23
C LEU A 800 -5.93 14.43 17.97
N LEU A 801 -6.94 14.06 17.18
CA LEU A 801 -8.20 14.79 17.11
C LEU A 801 -9.09 14.57 18.35
N GLY A 802 -8.68 13.75 19.32
CA GLY A 802 -9.41 13.50 20.55
C GLY A 802 -10.44 12.36 20.47
N VAL A 803 -10.44 11.58 19.39
CA VAL A 803 -11.32 10.42 19.23
C VAL A 803 -10.92 9.31 20.19
N LYS A 804 -11.89 8.79 20.95
CA LYS A 804 -11.70 7.73 21.95
C LYS A 804 -12.19 6.36 21.48
N ALA A 805 -13.20 6.33 20.61
CA ALA A 805 -13.70 5.10 20.01
C ALA A 805 -14.15 5.32 18.56
N VAL A 806 -14.06 4.26 17.77
CA VAL A 806 -14.64 4.19 16.42
C VAL A 806 -15.63 3.04 16.42
N ILE A 807 -16.83 3.23 15.90
CA ILE A 807 -17.90 2.22 15.86
C ILE A 807 -18.29 1.97 14.41
N THR A 808 -18.06 0.76 13.90
CA THR A 808 -18.30 0.45 12.47
C THR A 808 -19.01 -0.87 12.24
N GLU A 809 -19.46 -1.12 11.01
CA GLU A 809 -19.95 -2.46 10.64
C GLU A 809 -18.76 -3.43 10.47
N SER A 810 -17.68 -2.98 9.84
CA SER A 810 -16.44 -3.75 9.73
C SER A 810 -15.19 -2.91 9.52
N TYR A 811 -14.03 -3.50 9.83
CA TYR A 811 -12.71 -2.89 9.69
C TYR A 811 -11.84 -3.64 8.69
N GLU A 812 -10.94 -2.90 8.03
CA GLU A 812 -9.73 -3.50 7.47
C GLU A 812 -8.72 -3.82 8.62
N ARG A 813 -7.97 -4.92 8.48
CA ARG A 813 -7.07 -5.48 9.51
C ARG A 813 -6.04 -4.48 10.02
N ILE A 814 -5.27 -3.86 9.12
CA ILE A 814 -4.15 -2.96 9.48
C ILE A 814 -4.69 -1.73 10.21
N HIS A 815 -5.79 -1.16 9.71
CA HIS A 815 -6.34 0.04 10.34
C HIS A 815 -6.86 -0.23 11.76
N ARG A 816 -7.53 -1.37 11.98
CA ARG A 816 -7.97 -1.79 13.33
C ARG A 816 -6.79 -1.88 14.30
N SER A 817 -5.72 -2.57 13.92
CA SER A 817 -4.51 -2.70 14.76
C SER A 817 -3.85 -1.34 15.02
N ASN A 818 -3.81 -0.44 14.03
CA ASN A 818 -3.29 0.91 14.21
C ASN A 818 -4.11 1.75 15.21
N LEU A 819 -5.43 1.62 15.22
CA LEU A 819 -6.30 2.32 16.19
C LEU A 819 -5.96 1.88 17.62
N ILE A 820 -5.85 0.57 17.86
CA ILE A 820 -5.45 0.00 19.16
C ILE A 820 -4.05 0.47 19.55
N GLY A 821 -3.11 0.46 18.58
CA GLY A 821 -1.74 0.92 18.77
C GLY A 821 -1.63 2.38 19.22
N MET A 822 -2.66 3.19 18.96
CA MET A 822 -2.78 4.59 19.42
C MET A 822 -3.76 4.79 20.58
N GLY A 823 -4.29 3.71 21.18
CA GLY A 823 -5.22 3.78 22.31
C GLY A 823 -6.66 4.19 21.93
N VAL A 824 -7.05 4.07 20.66
CA VAL A 824 -8.43 4.28 20.20
C VAL A 824 -9.17 2.94 20.20
N LEU A 825 -10.34 2.88 20.84
CA LEU A 825 -11.13 1.65 20.97
C LEU A 825 -11.88 1.32 19.68
N PRO A 826 -11.55 0.21 18.96
CA PRO A 826 -12.34 -0.23 17.83
C PRO A 826 -13.55 -1.05 18.29
N LEU A 827 -14.74 -0.61 17.89
CA LEU A 827 -16.01 -1.25 18.20
C LEU A 827 -16.74 -1.62 16.93
N GLN A 828 -17.43 -2.75 16.95
CA GLN A 828 -18.33 -3.13 15.87
C GLN A 828 -19.78 -3.17 16.33
N PHE A 829 -20.69 -2.76 15.44
CA PHE A 829 -22.11 -2.99 15.64
C PHE A 829 -22.40 -4.50 15.77
N PRO A 830 -23.47 -4.90 16.48
CA PRO A 830 -23.96 -6.27 16.44
C PRO A 830 -24.15 -6.77 15.01
N ALA A 831 -23.96 -8.07 14.79
CA ALA A 831 -24.11 -8.64 13.46
C ALA A 831 -25.47 -8.29 12.83
N GLY A 832 -25.44 -7.71 11.63
CA GLY A 832 -26.62 -7.26 10.89
C GLY A 832 -27.16 -5.89 11.29
N GLN A 833 -26.54 -5.20 12.24
CA GLN A 833 -26.86 -3.82 12.62
C GLN A 833 -25.82 -2.84 12.08
N SER A 834 -26.27 -1.60 11.91
CA SER A 834 -25.52 -0.43 11.47
C SER A 834 -26.06 0.83 12.15
N ALA A 835 -25.34 1.94 12.00
CA ALA A 835 -25.81 3.25 12.46
C ALA A 835 -27.22 3.59 11.95
N ASP A 836 -27.50 3.31 10.67
CA ASP A 836 -28.80 3.60 10.07
C ASP A 836 -29.90 2.67 10.60
N SER A 837 -29.61 1.37 10.77
CA SER A 837 -30.60 0.42 11.30
C SER A 837 -31.02 0.73 12.75
N LEU A 838 -30.12 1.35 13.51
CA LEU A 838 -30.32 1.76 14.90
C LEU A 838 -30.89 3.18 15.02
N GLY A 839 -31.06 3.89 13.91
CA GLY A 839 -31.56 5.27 13.89
C GLY A 839 -30.56 6.31 14.43
N LEU A 840 -29.26 5.98 14.46
CA LEU A 840 -28.21 6.90 14.90
C LEU A 840 -28.01 8.00 13.85
N THR A 841 -28.33 9.24 14.21
CA THR A 841 -28.20 10.41 13.33
C THR A 841 -26.79 10.99 13.34
N GLY A 842 -26.06 10.81 14.44
CA GLY A 842 -24.79 11.46 14.72
C GLY A 842 -24.94 12.76 15.53
N GLU A 843 -26.16 13.20 15.83
CA GLU A 843 -26.41 14.37 16.70
C GLU A 843 -26.49 14.01 18.18
N GLU A 844 -26.48 12.73 18.52
CA GLU A 844 -26.60 12.22 19.88
C GLU A 844 -25.31 12.42 20.70
N THR A 845 -25.43 12.24 22.02
CA THR A 845 -24.27 11.93 22.87
C THR A 845 -24.19 10.44 23.16
N PHE A 846 -22.98 9.90 23.26
CA PHE A 846 -22.70 8.48 23.45
C PHE A 846 -22.05 8.22 24.81
N SER A 847 -22.46 7.13 25.46
CA SER A 847 -21.75 6.54 26.60
C SER A 847 -21.44 5.07 26.30
N ILE A 848 -20.22 4.64 26.62
CA ILE A 848 -19.68 3.29 26.38
C ILE A 848 -19.21 2.75 27.73
N ALA A 849 -19.92 1.75 28.25
CA ALA A 849 -19.70 1.18 29.57
C ALA A 849 -19.23 -0.28 29.50
N GLY A 850 -18.39 -0.67 30.46
CA GLY A 850 -17.78 -2.00 30.55
C GLY A 850 -16.35 -2.08 30.04
N VAL A 851 -15.77 -0.97 29.58
CA VAL A 851 -14.37 -0.91 29.12
C VAL A 851 -13.41 -1.15 30.30
N THR A 852 -13.84 -0.77 31.51
CA THR A 852 -13.06 -0.94 32.75
C THR A 852 -12.70 -2.38 33.10
N GLU A 853 -13.37 -3.39 32.54
CA GLU A 853 -13.06 -4.81 32.71
C GLU A 853 -11.62 -5.16 32.27
N LEU A 854 -11.06 -4.40 31.32
CA LEU A 854 -9.66 -4.54 30.91
C LEU A 854 -8.67 -4.38 32.07
N ASN A 855 -9.01 -3.60 33.10
CA ASN A 855 -8.15 -3.44 34.27
C ASN A 855 -8.03 -4.73 35.11
N GLU A 856 -8.97 -5.66 34.96
CA GLU A 856 -9.02 -6.94 35.67
C GLU A 856 -8.21 -8.03 34.93
N GLY A 857 -7.62 -7.70 33.79
CA GLY A 857 -6.87 -8.65 32.94
C GLY A 857 -7.75 -9.47 32.00
N THR A 858 -9.04 -9.12 31.87
CA THR A 858 -9.98 -9.75 30.95
C THR A 858 -10.38 -8.75 29.86
N THR A 859 -10.39 -9.19 28.61
CA THR A 859 -10.91 -8.39 27.50
C THR A 859 -12.41 -8.66 27.34
N PRO A 860 -13.29 -7.66 27.55
CA PRO A 860 -14.73 -7.86 27.37
C PRO A 860 -15.03 -8.17 25.91
N SER A 861 -15.88 -9.18 25.64
CA SER A 861 -16.29 -9.50 24.26
C SER A 861 -17.16 -8.41 23.64
N THR A 862 -17.92 -7.70 24.48
CA THR A 862 -18.83 -6.64 24.10
C THR A 862 -18.86 -5.55 25.17
N VAL A 863 -19.14 -4.31 24.77
CA VAL A 863 -19.40 -3.19 25.67
C VAL A 863 -20.77 -2.58 25.39
N LYS A 864 -21.42 -2.10 26.45
CA LYS A 864 -22.75 -1.49 26.32
C LYS A 864 -22.62 -0.05 25.84
N VAL A 865 -23.27 0.26 24.71
CA VAL A 865 -23.34 1.61 24.15
C VAL A 865 -24.75 2.16 24.34
N THR A 866 -24.86 3.37 24.88
CA THR A 866 -26.14 4.08 25.09
C THR A 866 -26.07 5.52 24.58
N THR A 867 -27.17 6.00 23.99
CA THR A 867 -27.31 7.41 23.60
C THR A 867 -28.27 8.20 24.49
N ASP A 868 -28.18 9.53 24.46
CA ASP A 868 -29.17 10.42 25.09
C ASP A 868 -30.56 10.40 24.43
N THR A 869 -30.67 9.86 23.22
CA THR A 869 -31.95 9.58 22.53
C THR A 869 -32.59 8.26 22.94
N GLY A 870 -31.93 7.46 23.78
CA GLY A 870 -32.44 6.18 24.28
C GLY A 870 -32.11 4.96 23.41
N VAL A 871 -31.25 5.09 22.39
CA VAL A 871 -30.74 3.96 21.63
C VAL A 871 -29.70 3.22 22.47
N GLU A 872 -29.80 1.89 22.53
CA GLU A 872 -28.89 1.03 23.28
C GLU A 872 -28.54 -0.22 22.46
N PHE A 873 -27.27 -0.62 22.48
CA PHE A 873 -26.79 -1.86 21.86
C PHE A 873 -25.47 -2.33 22.48
N ASP A 874 -25.19 -3.63 22.37
CA ASP A 874 -23.92 -4.24 22.79
C ASP A 874 -22.93 -4.24 21.62
N ALA A 875 -21.97 -3.33 21.61
CA ALA A 875 -20.97 -3.27 20.57
C ALA A 875 -19.88 -4.33 20.80
N VAL A 876 -19.49 -5.06 19.76
CA VAL A 876 -18.40 -6.03 19.81
C VAL A 876 -17.07 -5.29 19.97
N VAL A 877 -16.27 -5.68 20.96
CA VAL A 877 -14.94 -5.12 21.18
C VAL A 877 -13.96 -5.81 20.24
N ARG A 878 -13.25 -5.02 19.43
CA ARG A 878 -12.31 -5.54 18.42
C ARG A 878 -10.85 -5.44 18.84
N ILE A 879 -10.60 -5.78 20.09
CA ILE A 879 -9.28 -6.13 20.63
C ILE A 879 -9.21 -7.66 20.55
N ASP A 880 -8.49 -8.16 19.55
CA ASP A 880 -8.61 -9.56 19.10
C ASP A 880 -7.63 -10.48 19.83
N THR A 881 -6.63 -9.94 20.52
CA THR A 881 -5.60 -10.71 21.23
C THR A 881 -5.27 -10.15 22.62
N PRO A 882 -4.78 -10.98 23.55
CA PRO A 882 -4.17 -10.53 24.81
C PRO A 882 -3.09 -9.47 24.63
N GLY A 883 -2.20 -9.61 23.65
CA GLY A 883 -1.16 -8.60 23.39
C GLY A 883 -1.74 -7.23 23.00
N GLU A 884 -2.82 -7.21 22.21
CA GLU A 884 -3.52 -5.97 21.87
C GLU A 884 -4.21 -5.34 23.09
N ALA A 885 -4.73 -6.15 24.00
CA ALA A 885 -5.29 -5.67 25.27
C ALA A 885 -4.21 -4.98 26.11
N ASP A 886 -2.99 -5.52 26.14
CA ASP A 886 -1.84 -4.91 26.82
C ASP A 886 -1.46 -3.57 26.20
N TYR A 887 -1.47 -3.46 24.87
CA TYR A 887 -1.20 -2.20 24.18
C TYR A 887 -2.24 -1.14 24.58
N TYR A 888 -3.53 -1.50 24.56
CA TYR A 888 -4.60 -0.57 24.93
C TYR A 888 -4.48 -0.12 26.40
N ARG A 889 -4.21 -1.03 27.34
CA ARG A 889 -4.00 -0.71 28.78
C ARG A 889 -2.80 0.21 29.03
N ASN A 890 -1.84 0.22 28.11
CA ASN A 890 -0.67 1.09 28.18
C ASN A 890 -0.88 2.46 27.54
N GLY A 891 -2.04 2.70 26.91
CA GLY A 891 -2.34 3.90 26.13
C GLY A 891 -1.82 3.84 24.69
N GLY A 892 -1.30 2.69 24.26
CA GLY A 892 -0.73 2.46 22.94
C GLY A 892 0.46 1.47 22.97
N ILE A 893 0.79 0.94 21.79
CA ILE A 893 1.87 -0.05 21.64
C ILE A 893 3.25 0.56 21.90
N MET A 894 3.47 1.83 21.52
CA MET A 894 4.74 2.53 21.78
C MET A 894 5.00 2.65 23.28
N GLN A 895 3.99 3.06 24.05
CA GLN A 895 4.07 3.22 25.49
C GLN A 895 4.31 1.87 26.19
N TYR A 896 3.69 0.79 25.70
CA TYR A 896 3.93 -0.57 26.16
C TYR A 896 5.40 -0.99 25.97
N VAL A 897 5.92 -0.85 24.74
CA VAL A 897 7.30 -1.21 24.40
C VAL A 897 8.29 -0.42 25.24
N LEU A 898 8.09 0.89 25.41
CA LEU A 898 8.98 1.74 26.20
C LEU A 898 9.04 1.30 27.67
N ARG A 899 7.89 1.05 28.31
CA ARG A 899 7.87 0.58 29.71
C ARG A 899 8.59 -0.76 29.86
N ASN A 900 8.44 -1.67 28.89
CA ASN A 900 9.09 -2.98 28.93
C ASN A 900 10.61 -2.88 28.73
N LEU A 901 11.08 -2.06 27.80
CA LEU A 901 12.51 -1.83 27.57
C LEU A 901 13.22 -1.15 28.76
N ILE A 902 12.49 -0.36 29.56
CA ILE A 902 13.03 0.25 30.79
C ILE A 902 13.06 -0.77 31.94
N ARG A 903 12.07 -1.68 32.01
CA ARG A 903 11.98 -2.72 33.06
C ARG A 903 12.98 -3.86 32.85
N GLY A 904 13.23 -4.25 31.60
CA GLY A 904 14.23 -5.25 31.20
C GLY A 904 15.62 -4.65 31.07
#